data_AF-A0A1H7Q2M3-F1
#
_entry.id   AF-A0A1H7Q2M3-F1
#
_cell.length_a   1.000
_cell.length_b   1.000
_cell.length_c   1.000
_cell.angle_alpha   90.00
_cell.angle_beta   90.00
_cell.angle_gamma   90.00
#
_symmetry.space_group_name_H-M   'P 1'
#
loop_
_entity.id
_entity.type
_entity.pdbx_description
1 polymer ?
#
loop_
_entity_poly.entity_id
_entity_poly.type
_entity_poly.pdbx_seq_one_letter_code
_entity_poly.pdbx_strand_id
1 'polypeptide(L)'
;MEEISRLLSEYINPLLHDAGQYWLEKHSLLLLTLVFVVLLPGLHKLIIFLLERRKKGILRRNLYPFFDAAEIVNATKYYVETRFQNIDPANEQETRLANVFSAKQKIIPFLIKKSFNSDDSQKYFMVLADSGMGKTTMLINLYYTYLRQIGRRFEIKLLPLGSKDLDSTLLSINQTDKQKKILLLDGFDEDPKAVEDYRKRMNELLDLTSEFRKVIITSRTQFFESAIEEPYETGQMKFGGDKGMHFFYKMYVSPFDDKNVSDYLNKKYGFFNKRKKRVAKGIVEQCPNLMVRPMLLAYIDNLVTENQTYKYSYELYDTLITKWLDRESSRVPVCSKGKFKADLRLFSRAVAIDIYYNQKERNGLFINSEELSELARKFDIDLTIIDLKSKSLLNRNASGQYKFSHKSILEYFLSLEIFENENFRNTFNYESMSQAKAFHSEMCHAIVSREQHRVNFDIPYETTTYSNLVVYLKKYLPVCPIQGIEINRSLTILNPHEFSNNFFWGLRNIFFINILITQKSDIEKLLLLPNLKGICILNDCSQFRSHFMDIRMEQNENKLQLFADDFKHLISRINSDRTVSGLQGFVEKREPNVHNIFGRPHETSKKLYDIYISTLFVCVKAKIKQSRPDITFYSDPIDENGKTISVF
;
A
#
# COMPACT_ATOMS: atom_id res chain seq x y z
N MET A 1 -78.02 -55.95 -25.22
CA MET A 1 -77.38 -55.02 -24.27
C MET A 1 -76.69 -55.76 -23.13
N GLU A 2 -77.38 -56.67 -22.42
CA GLU A 2 -76.75 -57.48 -21.35
C GLU A 2 -75.60 -58.37 -21.83
N GLU A 3 -75.73 -58.99 -23.01
CA GLU A 3 -74.68 -59.85 -23.59
C GLU A 3 -73.41 -59.06 -23.97
N ILE A 4 -73.58 -57.82 -24.44
CA ILE A 4 -72.48 -56.88 -24.72
C ILE A 4 -71.82 -56.45 -23.41
N SER A 5 -72.59 -56.16 -22.36
CA SER A 5 -72.05 -55.82 -21.03
C SER A 5 -71.26 -56.97 -20.43
N ARG A 6 -71.72 -58.21 -20.62
CA ARG A 6 -71.04 -59.41 -20.12
C ARG A 6 -69.71 -59.63 -20.83
N LEU A 7 -69.70 -59.56 -22.16
CA LEU A 7 -68.49 -59.66 -22.98
C LEU A 7 -67.49 -58.54 -22.67
N LEU A 8 -67.95 -57.30 -22.50
CA LEU A 8 -67.08 -56.20 -22.09
C LEU A 8 -66.47 -56.46 -20.70
N SER A 9 -67.25 -56.96 -19.73
CA SER A 9 -66.72 -57.26 -18.39
C SER A 9 -65.71 -58.42 -18.39
N GLU A 10 -65.90 -59.42 -19.25
CA GLU A 10 -65.09 -60.64 -19.27
C GLU A 10 -63.74 -60.42 -19.98
N TYR A 11 -63.69 -59.52 -20.97
CA TYR A 11 -62.46 -59.20 -21.70
C TYR A 11 -61.74 -57.95 -21.21
N ILE A 12 -62.46 -56.91 -20.74
CA ILE A 12 -61.84 -55.61 -20.40
C ILE A 12 -61.36 -55.58 -18.95
N ASN A 13 -62.06 -56.21 -17.99
CA ASN A 13 -61.64 -56.16 -16.58
C ASN A 13 -60.27 -56.81 -16.33
N PRO A 14 -59.92 -57.97 -16.92
CA PRO A 14 -58.58 -58.55 -16.76
C PRO A 14 -57.48 -57.63 -17.34
N LEU A 15 -57.73 -57.05 -18.52
CA LEU A 15 -56.80 -56.12 -19.17
C LEU A 15 -56.58 -54.84 -18.37
N LEU A 16 -57.63 -54.29 -17.75
CA LEU A 16 -57.52 -53.12 -16.87
C LEU A 16 -56.81 -53.45 -15.55
N HIS A 17 -57.02 -54.65 -15.01
CA HIS A 17 -56.35 -55.11 -13.80
C HIS A 17 -54.84 -55.30 -14.03
N ASP A 18 -54.46 -55.95 -15.12
CA ASP A 18 -53.05 -56.19 -15.47
C ASP A 18 -52.33 -54.88 -15.86
N ALA A 19 -53.01 -54.00 -16.60
CA ALA A 19 -52.47 -52.66 -16.90
C ALA A 19 -52.31 -51.81 -15.63
N GLY A 20 -53.24 -51.92 -14.66
CA GLY A 20 -53.18 -51.25 -13.37
C GLY A 20 -52.03 -51.75 -12.50
N GLN A 21 -51.81 -53.07 -12.43
CA GLN A 21 -50.68 -53.65 -11.69
C GLN A 21 -49.33 -53.28 -12.33
N TYR A 22 -49.21 -53.35 -13.65
CA TYR A 22 -47.99 -52.94 -14.36
C TYR A 22 -47.66 -51.44 -14.15
N TRP A 23 -48.70 -50.58 -14.14
CA TRP A 23 -48.54 -49.15 -13.88
C TRP A 23 -48.11 -48.88 -12.43
N LEU A 24 -48.69 -49.59 -11.45
CA LEU A 24 -48.31 -49.51 -10.04
C LEU A 24 -46.87 -50.00 -9.78
N GLU A 25 -46.45 -51.10 -10.40
CA GLU A 25 -45.08 -51.61 -10.27
C GLU A 25 -44.04 -50.65 -10.87
N LYS A 26 -44.32 -50.10 -12.07
CA LYS A 26 -43.37 -49.20 -12.74
C LYS A 26 -43.23 -47.85 -12.04
N HIS A 27 -44.33 -47.29 -11.53
CA HIS A 27 -44.28 -46.02 -10.79
C HIS A 27 -43.78 -46.17 -9.36
N SER A 28 -44.02 -47.31 -8.71
CA SER A 28 -43.39 -47.60 -7.42
C SER A 28 -41.87 -47.73 -7.56
N LEU A 29 -41.36 -48.31 -8.65
CA LEU A 29 -39.93 -48.34 -8.97
C LEU A 29 -39.35 -46.93 -9.24
N LEU A 30 -40.10 -46.06 -9.94
CA LEU A 30 -39.72 -44.66 -10.17
C LEU A 30 -39.72 -43.83 -8.87
N LEU A 31 -40.69 -44.05 -7.99
CA LEU A 31 -40.72 -43.44 -6.66
C LEU A 31 -39.56 -43.93 -5.80
N LEU A 32 -39.26 -45.23 -5.80
CA LEU A 32 -38.12 -45.81 -5.10
C LEU A 32 -36.81 -45.21 -5.61
N THR A 33 -36.61 -45.13 -6.93
CA THR A 33 -35.41 -44.51 -7.50
C THR A 33 -35.30 -43.02 -7.16
N LEU A 34 -36.40 -42.26 -7.18
CA LEU A 34 -36.42 -40.86 -6.73
C LEU A 34 -36.03 -40.71 -5.25
N VAL A 35 -36.55 -41.57 -4.38
CA VAL A 35 -36.21 -41.61 -2.95
C VAL A 35 -34.72 -41.90 -2.75
N PHE A 36 -34.17 -42.90 -3.45
CA PHE A 36 -32.76 -43.26 -3.34
C PHE A 36 -31.81 -42.20 -3.95
N VAL A 37 -32.21 -41.55 -5.05
CA VAL A 37 -31.36 -40.58 -5.77
C VAL A 37 -31.43 -39.18 -5.15
N VAL A 38 -32.56 -38.79 -4.57
CA VAL A 38 -32.77 -37.41 -4.06
C VAL A 38 -32.85 -37.36 -2.54
N LEU A 39 -33.67 -38.21 -1.91
CA LEU A 39 -33.92 -38.14 -0.47
C LEU A 39 -32.75 -38.69 0.35
N LEU A 40 -32.13 -39.81 -0.04
CA LEU A 40 -30.97 -40.34 0.71
C LEU A 40 -29.77 -39.38 0.70
N PRO A 41 -29.34 -38.79 -0.44
CA PRO A 41 -28.29 -37.77 -0.43
C PRO A 41 -28.70 -36.50 0.32
N GLY A 42 -29.97 -36.10 0.23
CA GLY A 42 -30.53 -34.99 0.99
C GLY A 42 -30.48 -35.21 2.50
N LEU A 43 -30.91 -36.38 2.96
CA LEU A 43 -30.90 -36.80 4.36
C LEU A 43 -29.47 -36.94 4.87
N HIS A 44 -28.57 -37.55 4.10
CA HIS A 44 -27.15 -37.65 4.43
C HIS A 44 -26.51 -36.25 4.57
N LYS A 45 -26.78 -35.32 3.63
CA LYS A 45 -26.34 -33.92 3.74
C LYS A 45 -26.92 -33.23 4.97
N LEU A 46 -28.20 -33.46 5.28
CA LEU A 46 -28.85 -32.89 6.45
C LEU A 46 -28.23 -33.43 7.76
N ILE A 47 -27.98 -34.73 7.85
CA ILE A 47 -27.30 -35.36 8.99
C ILE A 47 -25.90 -34.79 9.15
N ILE A 48 -25.11 -34.70 8.08
CA ILE A 48 -23.78 -34.08 8.12
C ILE A 48 -23.89 -32.63 8.61
N PHE A 49 -24.83 -31.85 8.07
CA PHE A 49 -25.06 -30.47 8.47
C PHE A 49 -25.40 -30.33 9.96
N LEU A 50 -26.30 -31.17 10.47
CA LEU A 50 -26.68 -31.19 11.88
C LEU A 50 -25.50 -31.60 12.78
N LEU A 51 -24.73 -32.61 12.37
CA LEU A 51 -23.52 -33.04 13.08
C LEU A 51 -22.47 -31.93 13.11
N GLU A 52 -22.24 -31.22 12.01
CA GLU A 52 -21.33 -30.08 11.95
C GLU A 52 -21.79 -28.93 12.84
N ARG A 53 -23.11 -28.63 12.84
CA ARG A 53 -23.67 -27.59 13.70
C ARG A 53 -23.51 -27.93 15.18
N ARG A 54 -23.78 -29.18 15.56
CA ARG A 54 -23.55 -29.66 16.94
C ARG A 54 -22.08 -29.59 17.33
N LYS A 55 -21.17 -30.02 16.45
CA LYS A 55 -19.71 -29.98 16.68
C LYS A 55 -19.20 -28.55 16.85
N LYS A 56 -19.67 -27.60 16.05
CA LYS A 56 -19.36 -26.17 16.23
C LYS A 56 -19.90 -25.62 17.56
N GLY A 57 -21.06 -26.10 18.00
CA GLY A 57 -21.60 -25.77 19.34
C GLY A 57 -20.69 -26.27 20.47
N ILE A 58 -20.19 -27.50 20.37
CA ILE A 58 -19.23 -28.07 21.34
C ILE A 58 -17.92 -27.28 21.34
N LEU A 59 -17.38 -26.97 20.16
CA LEU A 59 -16.17 -26.17 20.02
C LEU A 59 -16.29 -24.83 20.75
N ARG A 60 -17.39 -24.11 20.53
CA ARG A 60 -17.66 -22.82 21.20
C ARG A 60 -17.74 -22.94 22.71
N ARG A 61 -18.42 -23.99 23.21
CA ARG A 61 -18.53 -24.23 24.65
C ARG A 61 -17.19 -24.55 25.29
N ASN A 62 -16.35 -25.36 24.63
CA ASN A 62 -15.07 -25.78 25.19
C ASN A 62 -14.00 -24.69 25.18
N LEU A 63 -14.10 -23.72 24.27
CA LEU A 63 -13.15 -22.61 24.15
C LEU A 63 -13.60 -21.35 24.90
N TYR A 64 -14.84 -21.30 25.38
CA TYR A 64 -15.33 -20.26 26.28
C TYR A 64 -14.67 -20.39 27.67
N PRO A 65 -14.32 -19.30 28.37
CA PRO A 65 -14.52 -17.89 28.00
C PRO A 65 -13.40 -17.28 27.15
N PHE A 66 -12.36 -18.06 26.84
CA PHE A 66 -11.11 -17.56 26.28
C PHE A 66 -11.19 -17.09 24.82
N PHE A 67 -12.02 -17.74 23.99
CA PHE A 67 -12.22 -17.38 22.59
C PHE A 67 -13.68 -17.07 22.31
N ASP A 68 -13.94 -15.97 21.63
CA ASP A 68 -15.29 -15.56 21.32
C ASP A 68 -15.92 -16.43 20.19
N ALA A 69 -17.25 -16.43 20.11
CA ALA A 69 -17.94 -17.23 19.11
C ALA A 69 -17.73 -16.76 17.66
N ALA A 70 -17.47 -15.47 17.43
CA ALA A 70 -17.22 -14.89 16.12
C ALA A 70 -15.80 -15.22 15.62
N GLU A 71 -14.79 -15.13 16.48
CA GLU A 71 -13.41 -15.53 16.27
C GLU A 71 -13.33 -17.00 15.86
N ILE A 72 -14.00 -17.90 16.59
CA ILE A 72 -14.04 -19.33 16.26
C ILE A 72 -14.66 -19.56 14.88
N VAL A 73 -15.73 -18.83 14.55
CA VAL A 73 -16.35 -18.93 13.21
C VAL A 73 -15.40 -18.45 12.13
N ASN A 74 -14.78 -17.28 12.32
CA ASN A 74 -13.86 -16.69 11.37
C ASN A 74 -12.63 -17.58 11.16
N ALA A 75 -12.10 -18.17 12.23
CA ALA A 75 -10.97 -19.08 12.19
C ALA A 75 -11.28 -20.37 11.42
N THR A 76 -12.51 -20.88 11.48
CA THR A 76 -12.86 -22.20 10.92
C THR A 76 -13.51 -22.14 9.54
N LYS A 77 -14.22 -21.06 9.19
CA LYS A 77 -15.09 -21.00 7.99
C LYS A 77 -14.34 -21.17 6.67
N TYR A 78 -13.20 -20.49 6.51
CA TYR A 78 -12.41 -20.48 5.29
C TYR A 78 -10.96 -20.92 5.52
N TYR A 79 -10.74 -21.74 6.55
CA TYR A 79 -9.41 -22.18 6.93
C TYR A 79 -8.71 -22.89 5.78
N VAL A 80 -7.48 -22.45 5.47
CA VAL A 80 -6.55 -23.13 4.57
C VAL A 80 -5.42 -23.69 5.41
N GLU A 81 -5.11 -24.96 5.18
CA GLU A 81 -4.13 -25.71 5.96
C GLU A 81 -2.75 -25.04 5.89
N THR A 82 -2.24 -24.61 7.04
CA THR A 82 -0.91 -24.01 7.14
C THR A 82 0.18 -25.06 6.99
N ARG A 83 1.28 -24.64 6.38
CA ARG A 83 2.48 -25.45 6.25
C ARG A 83 3.55 -24.94 7.22
N PHE A 84 4.50 -25.80 7.54
CA PHE A 84 5.67 -25.44 8.32
C PHE A 84 6.95 -25.90 7.64
N GLN A 85 8.05 -25.27 8.06
CA GLN A 85 9.42 -25.53 7.67
C GLN A 85 10.33 -25.44 8.92
N ASN A 86 11.55 -25.96 8.80
CA ASN A 86 12.56 -25.96 9.87
C ASN A 86 13.48 -24.73 9.82
N ILE A 87 13.48 -23.98 8.72
CA ILE A 87 14.25 -22.75 8.52
C ILE A 87 13.31 -21.55 8.62
N ASP A 88 13.70 -20.50 9.33
CA ASP A 88 12.89 -19.29 9.47
C ASP A 88 12.65 -18.58 8.12
N PRO A 89 11.39 -18.42 7.66
CA PRO A 89 11.07 -17.64 6.46
C PRO A 89 11.56 -16.19 6.53
N ALA A 90 11.73 -15.63 7.73
CA ALA A 90 12.18 -14.26 7.89
C ALA A 90 13.65 -14.04 7.51
N ASN A 91 14.45 -15.09 7.26
CA ASN A 91 15.82 -14.90 6.77
C ASN A 91 15.86 -14.41 5.31
N GLU A 92 14.87 -14.77 4.49
CA GLU A 92 14.80 -14.35 3.09
C GLU A 92 14.33 -12.91 2.93
N GLN A 93 14.85 -12.18 1.92
CA GLN A 93 14.39 -10.81 1.63
C GLN A 93 12.99 -10.80 1.01
N GLU A 94 12.65 -11.82 0.23
CA GLU A 94 11.33 -11.97 -0.37
C GLU A 94 10.58 -13.15 0.26
N THR A 95 9.47 -12.86 0.92
CA THR A 95 8.60 -13.84 1.59
C THR A 95 8.10 -14.92 0.63
N ARG A 96 7.98 -14.60 -0.67
CA ARG A 96 7.59 -15.56 -1.72
C ARG A 96 8.75 -16.49 -2.13
N LEU A 97 10.01 -16.08 -1.98
CA LEU A 97 11.18 -16.94 -2.25
C LEU A 97 11.46 -17.92 -1.10
N ALA A 98 11.13 -17.54 0.14
CA ALA A 98 11.12 -18.48 1.28
C ALA A 98 10.27 -19.73 1.00
N ASN A 99 9.30 -19.62 0.08
CA ASN A 99 8.47 -20.73 -0.32
C ASN A 99 9.15 -21.74 -1.27
N VAL A 100 10.25 -21.39 -1.93
CA VAL A 100 10.85 -22.18 -3.01
C VAL A 100 11.94 -23.12 -2.51
N PHE A 101 12.74 -22.69 -1.53
CA PHE A 101 13.97 -23.40 -1.15
C PHE A 101 13.84 -24.34 0.07
N SER A 102 12.71 -24.29 0.80
CA SER A 102 12.49 -25.09 2.02
C SER A 102 11.48 -26.22 1.80
N ALA A 103 11.78 -27.41 2.31
CA ALA A 103 10.83 -28.53 2.34
C ALA A 103 9.68 -28.21 3.32
N LYS A 104 8.44 -28.36 2.86
CA LYS A 104 7.25 -27.99 3.63
C LYS A 104 6.35 -29.17 3.92
N GLN A 105 5.82 -29.22 5.13
CA GLN A 105 4.82 -30.19 5.54
C GLN A 105 3.59 -29.48 6.13
N LYS A 106 2.42 -30.11 6.04
CA LYS A 106 1.20 -29.59 6.67
C LYS A 106 1.29 -29.77 8.19
N ILE A 107 1.03 -28.71 8.95
CA ILE A 107 1.29 -28.72 10.39
C ILE A 107 0.29 -29.57 11.19
N ILE A 108 -1.02 -29.50 10.89
CA ILE A 108 -2.04 -30.25 11.64
C ILE A 108 -1.88 -31.76 11.41
N PRO A 109 -1.75 -32.27 10.16
CA PRO A 109 -1.50 -33.68 9.93
C PRO A 109 -0.21 -34.18 10.58
N PHE A 110 0.85 -33.36 10.59
CA PHE A 110 2.11 -33.71 11.25
C PHE A 110 1.91 -33.86 12.76
N LEU A 111 1.36 -32.84 13.43
CA LEU A 111 1.15 -32.86 14.87
C LEU A 111 0.25 -34.02 15.30
N ILE A 112 -0.88 -34.20 14.62
CA ILE A 112 -1.84 -35.25 14.98
C ILE A 112 -1.28 -36.65 14.71
N LYS A 113 -0.71 -36.91 13.52
CA LYS A 113 -0.33 -38.27 13.12
C LYS A 113 1.03 -38.69 13.64
N LYS A 114 2.00 -37.77 13.64
CA LYS A 114 3.40 -38.08 13.96
C LYS A 114 3.80 -37.71 15.39
N SER A 115 3.14 -36.73 16.02
CA SER A 115 3.50 -36.27 17.38
C SER A 115 2.52 -36.76 18.45
N PHE A 116 1.23 -36.51 18.32
CA PHE A 116 0.27 -36.78 19.40
C PHE A 116 0.04 -38.27 19.64
N ASN A 117 0.12 -39.08 18.59
CA ASN A 117 -0.10 -40.52 18.65
C ASN A 117 1.18 -41.35 18.80
N SER A 118 2.36 -40.72 18.81
CA SER A 118 3.64 -41.42 19.00
C SER A 118 4.05 -41.43 20.48
N ASP A 119 4.82 -42.44 20.84
CA ASP A 119 5.50 -42.55 22.14
C ASP A 119 6.88 -41.87 22.14
N ASP A 120 7.15 -41.01 21.15
CA ASP A 120 8.39 -40.27 21.07
C ASP A 120 8.60 -39.37 22.29
N SER A 121 9.86 -39.31 22.73
CA SER A 121 10.41 -38.45 23.78
C SER A 121 10.12 -36.96 23.58
N GLN A 122 9.92 -36.51 22.33
CA GLN A 122 9.73 -35.10 22.02
C GLN A 122 8.39 -34.56 22.56
N LYS A 123 8.43 -33.89 23.71
CA LYS A 123 7.24 -33.40 24.41
C LYS A 123 6.80 -31.99 24.00
N TYR A 124 7.75 -31.07 23.87
CA TYR A 124 7.49 -29.66 23.66
C TYR A 124 7.63 -29.28 22.18
N PHE A 125 6.69 -28.50 21.66
CA PHE A 125 6.72 -27.96 20.31
C PHE A 125 6.58 -26.44 20.37
N MET A 126 7.44 -25.73 19.65
CA MET A 126 7.38 -24.28 19.52
C MET A 126 7.01 -23.93 18.08
N VAL A 127 5.84 -23.32 17.90
CA VAL A 127 5.34 -22.87 16.60
C VAL A 127 5.57 -21.37 16.47
N LEU A 128 6.54 -21.01 15.63
CA LEU A 128 7.01 -19.65 15.44
C LEU A 128 6.50 -19.09 14.12
N ALA A 129 6.01 -17.85 14.13
CA ALA A 129 5.62 -17.14 12.93
C ALA A 129 5.48 -15.65 13.16
N ASP A 130 5.60 -14.85 12.11
CA ASP A 130 5.33 -13.43 12.17
C ASP A 130 3.86 -13.09 12.49
N SER A 131 3.63 -11.81 12.75
CA SER A 131 2.29 -11.26 12.93
C SER A 131 1.43 -11.54 11.69
N GLY A 132 0.22 -12.05 11.91
CA GLY A 132 -0.76 -12.27 10.84
C GLY A 132 -0.58 -13.55 10.01
N MET A 133 0.34 -14.44 10.37
CA MET A 133 0.52 -15.74 9.70
C MET A 133 -0.50 -16.82 10.10
N GLY A 134 -1.38 -16.53 11.07
CA GLY A 134 -2.50 -17.40 11.44
C GLY A 134 -2.20 -18.46 12.51
N LYS A 135 -1.30 -18.20 13.46
CA LYS A 135 -0.96 -19.13 14.56
C LYS A 135 -2.18 -19.54 15.41
N THR A 136 -2.92 -18.57 15.95
CA THR A 136 -4.18 -18.79 16.69
C THR A 136 -5.19 -19.57 15.85
N THR A 137 -5.39 -19.14 14.58
CA THR A 137 -6.28 -19.82 13.64
C THR A 137 -5.87 -21.28 13.42
N MET A 138 -4.57 -21.56 13.29
CA MET A 138 -4.06 -22.91 13.19
C MET A 138 -4.33 -23.72 14.48
N LEU A 139 -4.10 -23.18 15.68
CA LEU A 139 -4.39 -23.89 16.93
C LEU A 139 -5.88 -24.21 17.10
N ILE A 140 -6.78 -23.27 16.78
CA ILE A 140 -8.23 -23.51 16.81
C ILE A 140 -8.61 -24.63 15.83
N ASN A 141 -8.03 -24.65 14.63
CA ASN A 141 -8.31 -25.70 13.65
C ASN A 141 -7.63 -27.03 13.98
N LEU A 142 -6.46 -27.03 14.65
CA LEU A 142 -5.82 -28.22 15.20
C LEU A 142 -6.72 -28.85 16.27
N TYR A 143 -7.17 -28.04 17.22
CA TYR A 143 -8.10 -28.45 18.27
C TYR A 143 -9.40 -29.01 17.68
N TYR A 144 -10.01 -28.27 16.75
CA TYR A 144 -11.23 -28.70 16.07
C TYR A 144 -11.05 -30.00 15.27
N THR A 145 -9.93 -30.15 14.56
CA THR A 145 -9.64 -31.36 13.78
C THR A 145 -9.42 -32.56 14.69
N TYR A 146 -8.71 -32.38 15.80
CA TYR A 146 -8.47 -33.44 16.78
C TYR A 146 -9.76 -33.91 17.46
N LEU A 147 -10.65 -32.99 17.85
CA LEU A 147 -11.96 -33.35 18.43
C LEU A 147 -12.86 -34.17 17.49
N ARG A 148 -12.60 -34.14 16.18
CA ARG A 148 -13.35 -34.90 15.17
C ARG A 148 -12.79 -36.30 14.93
N GLN A 149 -11.63 -36.63 15.48
CA GLN A 149 -11.05 -37.96 15.31
C GLN A 149 -11.82 -39.01 16.12
N ILE A 150 -12.13 -40.12 15.47
CA ILE A 150 -12.70 -41.30 16.12
C ILE A 150 -11.57 -42.02 16.86
N GLY A 151 -11.83 -42.50 18.09
CA GLY A 151 -10.84 -43.24 18.87
C GLY A 151 -9.67 -42.40 19.38
N ARG A 152 -9.87 -41.10 19.63
CA ARG A 152 -8.85 -40.23 20.24
C ARG A 152 -8.38 -40.81 21.57
N ARG A 153 -7.06 -40.91 21.73
CA ARG A 153 -6.42 -41.50 22.92
C ARG A 153 -6.27 -40.53 24.09
N PHE A 154 -6.16 -39.23 23.78
CA PHE A 154 -5.83 -38.21 24.76
C PHE A 154 -6.88 -37.09 24.74
N GLU A 155 -6.99 -36.39 25.86
CA GLU A 155 -7.72 -35.13 25.93
C GLU A 155 -6.87 -33.99 25.37
N ILE A 156 -7.49 -32.93 24.86
CA ILE A 156 -6.79 -31.75 24.37
C ILE A 156 -7.38 -30.50 25.02
N LYS A 157 -6.53 -29.55 25.41
CA LYS A 157 -6.94 -28.23 25.93
C LYS A 157 -6.22 -27.12 25.18
N LEU A 158 -6.92 -26.03 24.91
CA LEU A 158 -6.38 -24.82 24.29
C LEU A 158 -6.59 -23.64 25.25
N LEU A 159 -5.50 -22.96 25.61
CA LEU A 159 -5.50 -21.83 26.54
C LEU A 159 -4.65 -20.67 25.96
N PRO A 160 -5.12 -19.42 26.00
CA PRO A 160 -4.30 -18.26 25.65
C PRO A 160 -3.35 -17.90 26.80
N LEU A 161 -2.09 -17.66 26.46
CA LEU A 161 -1.04 -17.31 27.40
C LEU A 161 -1.21 -15.90 27.98
N GLY A 162 -1.82 -14.98 27.22
CA GLY A 162 -2.17 -13.64 27.71
C GLY A 162 -3.33 -13.60 28.72
N SER A 163 -3.91 -14.73 29.13
CA SER A 163 -5.00 -14.75 30.12
C SER A 163 -4.50 -14.63 31.56
N LYS A 164 -5.19 -13.82 32.37
CA LYS A 164 -4.82 -13.56 33.77
C LYS A 164 -4.88 -14.82 34.65
N ASP A 165 -5.79 -15.74 34.34
CA ASP A 165 -6.08 -16.93 35.15
C ASP A 165 -5.37 -18.20 34.65
N LEU A 166 -4.37 -18.07 33.78
CA LEU A 166 -3.68 -19.21 33.18
C LEU A 166 -3.04 -20.12 34.24
N ASP A 167 -2.23 -19.54 35.13
CA ASP A 167 -1.46 -20.31 36.11
C ASP A 167 -2.39 -21.07 37.06
N SER A 168 -3.44 -20.42 37.56
CA SER A 168 -4.48 -21.06 38.38
C SER A 168 -5.18 -22.19 37.63
N THR A 169 -5.47 -22.00 36.34
CA THR A 169 -6.11 -23.03 35.49
C THR A 169 -5.18 -24.23 35.26
N LEU A 170 -3.87 -24.02 35.14
CA LEU A 170 -2.90 -25.10 34.98
C LEU A 170 -2.65 -25.85 36.29
N LEU A 171 -2.69 -25.15 37.42
CA LEU A 171 -2.54 -25.73 38.76
C LEU A 171 -3.77 -26.52 39.20
N SER A 172 -4.98 -26.11 38.79
CA SER A 172 -6.23 -26.80 39.15
C SER A 172 -6.41 -28.15 38.46
N ILE A 173 -5.54 -28.52 37.52
CA ILE A 173 -5.58 -29.82 36.84
C ILE A 173 -4.73 -30.82 37.64
N ASN A 174 -5.37 -31.88 38.13
CA ASN A 174 -4.68 -32.97 38.85
C ASN A 174 -3.54 -33.58 38.02
N GLN A 175 -2.44 -33.97 38.67
CA GLN A 175 -1.24 -34.50 38.02
C GLN A 175 -1.53 -35.74 37.15
N THR A 176 -2.29 -36.70 37.66
CA THR A 176 -2.69 -37.93 36.95
C THR A 176 -3.50 -37.65 35.68
N ASP A 177 -4.23 -36.53 35.65
CA ASP A 177 -4.97 -36.11 34.47
C ASP A 177 -4.10 -35.37 33.46
N LYS A 178 -3.06 -34.65 33.91
CA LYS A 178 -2.12 -33.93 33.02
C LYS A 178 -1.47 -34.91 32.03
N GLN A 179 -1.07 -36.10 32.48
CA GLN A 179 -0.42 -37.12 31.64
C GLN A 179 -1.33 -37.67 30.52
N LYS A 180 -2.64 -37.46 30.60
CA LYS A 180 -3.63 -37.85 29.57
C LYS A 180 -4.04 -36.69 28.68
N LYS A 181 -3.43 -35.50 28.85
CA LYS A 181 -3.80 -34.25 28.19
C LYS A 181 -2.68 -33.71 27.30
N ILE A 182 -3.08 -33.27 26.10
CA ILE A 182 -2.29 -32.45 25.19
C ILE A 182 -2.66 -30.99 25.47
N LEU A 183 -1.67 -30.14 25.65
CA LEU A 183 -1.85 -28.73 25.98
C LEU A 183 -1.42 -27.85 24.80
N LEU A 184 -2.32 -26.99 24.34
CA LEU A 184 -2.07 -25.94 23.36
C LEU A 184 -2.07 -24.59 24.08
N LEU A 185 -0.96 -23.88 24.01
CA LEU A 185 -0.76 -22.57 24.62
C LEU A 185 -0.58 -21.52 23.50
N ASP A 186 -1.50 -20.56 23.44
CA ASP A 186 -1.53 -19.57 22.36
C ASP A 186 -0.95 -18.21 22.79
N GLY A 187 0.04 -17.70 22.05
CA GLY A 187 0.50 -16.31 22.15
C GLY A 187 1.45 -16.05 23.31
N PHE A 188 2.60 -16.72 23.35
CA PHE A 188 3.63 -16.46 24.37
C PHE A 188 4.14 -15.01 24.34
N ASP A 189 4.19 -14.40 23.16
CA ASP A 189 4.53 -12.97 23.00
C ASP A 189 3.45 -12.01 23.53
N GLU A 190 2.31 -12.54 23.99
CA GLU A 190 1.21 -11.79 24.60
C GLU A 190 1.08 -12.06 26.13
N ASP A 191 1.95 -12.91 26.72
CA ASP A 191 2.00 -13.15 28.17
C ASP A 191 2.70 -11.98 28.90
N PRO A 192 2.03 -11.28 29.84
CA PRO A 192 2.63 -10.16 30.57
C PRO A 192 3.91 -10.52 31.33
N LYS A 193 3.99 -11.72 31.91
CA LYS A 193 5.20 -12.17 32.64
C LYS A 193 6.32 -12.49 31.68
N ALA A 194 6.01 -13.04 30.50
CA ALA A 194 7.02 -13.33 29.49
C ALA A 194 7.58 -12.04 28.89
N VAL A 195 6.72 -11.04 28.73
CA VAL A 195 7.11 -9.70 28.29
C VAL A 195 8.12 -9.06 29.24
N GLU A 196 7.95 -9.24 30.56
CA GLU A 196 8.90 -8.75 31.57
C GLU A 196 10.20 -9.55 31.56
N ASP A 197 10.10 -10.88 31.59
CA ASP A 197 11.24 -11.80 31.54
C ASP A 197 10.84 -13.13 30.88
N TYR A 198 11.15 -13.26 29.59
CA TYR A 198 10.75 -14.43 28.81
C TYR A 198 11.41 -15.72 29.30
N ARG A 199 12.64 -15.65 29.82
CA ARG A 199 13.39 -16.85 30.25
C ARG A 199 12.81 -17.38 31.54
N LYS A 200 12.64 -16.48 32.53
CA LYS A 200 12.04 -16.82 33.79
C LYS A 200 10.64 -17.38 33.58
N ARG A 201 9.83 -16.72 32.75
CA ARG A 201 8.48 -17.18 32.46
C ARG A 201 8.45 -18.52 31.70
N MET A 202 9.38 -18.74 30.76
CA MET A 202 9.49 -20.02 30.07
C MET A 202 9.79 -21.15 31.06
N ASN A 203 10.72 -20.93 32.00
CA ASN A 203 11.05 -21.93 33.03
C ASN A 203 9.83 -22.24 33.93
N GLU A 204 9.12 -21.22 34.40
CA GLU A 204 7.87 -21.40 35.15
C GLU A 204 6.83 -22.24 34.37
N LEU A 205 6.66 -21.94 33.08
CA LEU A 205 5.74 -22.70 32.21
C LEU A 205 6.19 -24.15 32.04
N LEU A 206 7.48 -24.41 31.92
CA LEU A 206 8.01 -25.77 31.83
C LEU A 206 7.67 -26.57 33.09
N ASP A 207 7.84 -25.98 34.27
CA ASP A 207 7.54 -26.63 35.54
C ASP A 207 6.03 -26.87 35.73
N LEU A 208 5.19 -25.91 35.35
CA LEU A 208 3.72 -26.04 35.39
C LEU A 208 3.19 -27.10 34.42
N THR A 209 3.91 -27.31 33.31
CA THR A 209 3.49 -28.18 32.22
C THR A 209 4.26 -29.51 32.16
N SER A 210 5.18 -29.76 33.10
CA SER A 210 6.08 -30.94 33.16
C SER A 210 5.37 -32.28 33.16
N GLU A 211 4.11 -32.32 33.60
CA GLU A 211 3.29 -33.55 33.67
C GLU A 211 2.39 -33.77 32.46
N PHE A 212 2.27 -32.80 31.55
CA PHE A 212 1.42 -32.96 30.37
C PHE A 212 2.02 -33.93 29.35
N ARG A 213 1.18 -34.60 28.56
CA ARG A 213 1.66 -35.55 27.56
C ARG A 213 2.46 -34.88 26.46
N LYS A 214 1.91 -33.82 25.87
CA LYS A 214 2.54 -32.97 24.85
C LYS A 214 2.12 -31.52 25.10
N VAL A 215 3.02 -30.59 24.79
CA VAL A 215 2.78 -29.15 24.96
C VAL A 215 3.18 -28.44 23.67
N ILE A 216 2.28 -27.62 23.14
CA ILE A 216 2.49 -26.82 21.92
C ILE A 216 2.35 -25.37 22.33
N ILE A 217 3.38 -24.58 22.07
CA ILE A 217 3.43 -23.16 22.39
C ILE A 217 3.55 -22.39 21.08
N THR A 218 2.71 -21.36 20.87
CA THR A 218 2.87 -20.42 19.75
C THR A 218 3.52 -19.13 20.22
N SER A 219 4.36 -18.54 19.37
CA SER A 219 4.94 -17.22 19.62
C SER A 219 5.29 -16.51 18.32
N ARG A 220 5.50 -15.20 18.38
CA ARG A 220 6.20 -14.46 17.31
C ARG A 220 7.69 -14.79 17.34
N THR A 221 8.29 -15.00 16.18
CA THR A 221 9.74 -15.28 16.06
C THR A 221 10.60 -14.18 16.70
N GLN A 222 10.12 -12.94 16.63
CA GLN A 222 10.82 -11.73 17.05
C GLN A 222 10.82 -11.48 18.56
N PHE A 223 10.07 -12.30 19.31
CA PHE A 223 9.95 -12.16 20.75
C PHE A 223 11.19 -12.65 21.51
N PHE A 224 11.94 -13.60 20.94
CA PHE A 224 13.17 -14.13 21.55
C PHE A 224 14.37 -13.25 21.17
N GLU A 225 15.29 -13.01 22.12
CA GLU A 225 16.36 -12.02 22.01
C GLU A 225 17.64 -12.49 21.31
N SER A 226 17.83 -13.79 21.01
CA SER A 226 18.99 -14.26 20.24
C SER A 226 18.74 -15.60 19.54
N ALA A 227 19.33 -15.78 18.36
CA ALA A 227 19.48 -17.11 17.74
C ALA A 227 20.62 -17.93 18.38
N ILE A 228 21.27 -17.43 19.43
CA ILE A 228 22.39 -18.08 20.12
C ILE A 228 21.88 -18.98 21.28
N GLU A 229 20.69 -18.69 21.83
CA GLU A 229 19.91 -19.64 22.64
C GLU A 229 19.08 -20.63 21.82
N GLU A 230 19.13 -20.47 20.51
CA GLU A 230 18.64 -21.43 19.55
C GLU A 230 19.80 -22.33 19.14
N PRO A 231 19.81 -23.62 19.49
CA PRO A 231 20.72 -24.56 18.87
C PRO A 231 20.57 -24.48 17.35
N TYR A 232 21.68 -24.16 16.69
CA TYR A 232 21.82 -24.25 15.25
C TYR A 232 21.39 -25.64 14.77
N GLU A 233 20.66 -25.65 13.65
CA GLU A 233 20.40 -26.78 12.74
C GLU A 233 19.69 -28.04 13.26
N THR A 234 19.54 -28.23 14.57
CA THR A 234 18.89 -29.45 15.13
C THR A 234 17.38 -29.30 15.34
N GLY A 235 16.84 -28.08 15.21
CA GLY A 235 15.42 -27.80 15.43
C GLY A 235 14.98 -27.99 16.90
N GLN A 236 15.91 -28.04 17.85
CA GLN A 236 15.63 -28.25 19.28
C GLN A 236 16.06 -27.02 20.09
N MET A 237 15.24 -26.43 20.99
CA MET A 237 15.70 -25.43 22.00
C MET A 237 15.91 -26.10 23.35
N LYS A 238 16.90 -25.66 24.14
CA LYS A 238 17.16 -26.17 25.50
C LYS A 238 16.79 -25.11 26.54
N PHE A 239 15.90 -25.48 27.47
CA PHE A 239 15.60 -24.67 28.65
C PHE A 239 15.71 -25.56 29.89
N GLY A 240 16.24 -25.01 30.99
CA GLY A 240 16.35 -25.69 32.28
C GLY A 240 15.25 -25.21 33.21
N GLY A 241 14.34 -26.11 33.60
CA GLY A 241 13.43 -25.90 34.73
C GLY A 241 13.97 -26.58 35.98
N ASP A 242 13.32 -26.36 37.13
CA ASP A 242 13.69 -27.01 38.40
C ASP A 242 13.59 -28.55 38.30
N LYS A 243 12.81 -29.05 37.35
CA LYS A 243 12.62 -30.49 37.07
C LYS A 243 13.50 -31.06 35.95
N GLY A 244 14.44 -30.29 35.41
CA GLY A 244 15.44 -30.75 34.45
C GLY A 244 15.44 -30.02 33.10
N MET A 245 16.19 -30.58 32.14
CA MET A 245 16.37 -30.00 30.80
C MET A 245 15.27 -30.44 29.85
N HIS A 246 14.65 -29.48 29.17
CA HIS A 246 13.60 -29.73 28.18
C HIS A 246 14.03 -29.31 26.77
N PHE A 247 13.68 -30.13 25.78
CA PHE A 247 13.95 -29.89 24.36
C PHE A 247 12.67 -29.47 23.63
N PHE A 248 12.72 -28.38 22.85
CA PHE A 248 11.59 -27.91 22.02
C PHE A 248 11.77 -28.19 20.54
N TYR A 249 10.85 -28.90 19.91
CA TYR A 249 10.84 -29.01 18.45
C TYR A 249 10.31 -27.72 17.81
N LYS A 250 11.18 -26.99 17.10
CA LYS A 250 10.89 -25.72 16.45
C LYS A 250 10.21 -25.93 15.10
N MET A 251 9.13 -25.19 14.86
CA MET A 251 8.37 -25.22 13.61
C MET A 251 8.06 -23.78 13.18
N TYR A 252 8.58 -23.36 12.02
CA TYR A 252 8.26 -22.05 11.45
C TYR A 252 7.07 -22.15 10.51
N VAL A 253 6.03 -21.35 10.72
CA VAL A 253 4.86 -21.32 9.81
C VAL A 253 5.28 -20.68 8.49
N SER A 254 5.06 -21.40 7.39
CA SER A 254 5.34 -20.89 6.05
C SER A 254 4.26 -19.89 5.60
N PRO A 255 4.63 -18.82 4.89
CA PRO A 255 3.69 -17.97 4.16
C PRO A 255 2.83 -18.77 3.18
N PHE A 256 1.66 -18.23 2.81
CA PHE A 256 0.83 -18.87 1.78
C PHE A 256 1.54 -18.87 0.42
N ASP A 257 1.46 -20.00 -0.28
CA ASP A 257 1.78 -20.07 -1.71
C ASP A 257 0.54 -19.72 -2.56
N ASP A 258 0.74 -19.54 -3.87
CA ASP A 258 -0.35 -19.18 -4.79
C ASP A 258 -1.50 -20.20 -4.75
N LYS A 259 -1.17 -21.48 -4.49
CA LYS A 259 -2.16 -22.54 -4.29
C LYS A 259 -3.01 -22.29 -3.04
N ASN A 260 -2.39 -21.96 -1.91
CA ASN A 260 -3.10 -21.63 -0.67
C ASN A 260 -4.00 -20.41 -0.84
N VAL A 261 -3.51 -19.36 -1.53
CA VAL A 261 -4.32 -18.17 -1.83
C VAL A 261 -5.52 -18.53 -2.71
N SER A 262 -5.31 -19.33 -3.77
CA SER A 262 -6.38 -19.83 -4.62
C SER A 262 -7.41 -20.66 -3.84
N ASP A 263 -6.95 -21.58 -2.99
CA ASP A 263 -7.80 -22.40 -2.12
C ASP A 263 -8.65 -21.53 -1.18
N TYR A 264 -8.08 -20.46 -0.62
CA TYR A 264 -8.79 -19.50 0.21
C TYR A 264 -9.90 -18.80 -0.57
N LEU A 265 -9.59 -18.24 -1.75
CA LEU A 265 -10.56 -17.55 -2.61
C LEU A 265 -11.67 -18.50 -3.09
N ASN A 266 -11.32 -19.76 -3.38
CA ASN A 266 -12.27 -20.81 -3.75
C ASN A 266 -13.26 -21.10 -2.62
N LYS A 267 -12.76 -21.27 -1.39
CA LYS A 267 -13.60 -21.50 -0.21
C LYS A 267 -14.48 -20.29 0.10
N LYS A 268 -13.95 -19.09 -0.07
CA LYS A 268 -14.61 -17.83 0.29
C LYS A 268 -15.79 -17.48 -0.62
N TYR A 269 -15.55 -17.47 -1.93
CA TYR A 269 -16.54 -17.03 -2.92
C TYR A 269 -17.34 -18.19 -3.53
N GLY A 270 -16.84 -19.43 -3.41
CA GLY A 270 -17.48 -20.60 -3.99
C GLY A 270 -17.69 -20.50 -5.50
N PHE A 271 -18.70 -21.22 -6.00
CA PHE A 271 -19.07 -21.23 -7.42
C PHE A 271 -20.08 -20.13 -7.79
N PHE A 272 -20.83 -19.60 -6.82
CA PHE A 272 -21.92 -18.64 -7.07
C PHE A 272 -21.41 -17.19 -7.20
N ASN A 273 -20.33 -16.80 -6.51
CA ASN A 273 -19.80 -15.43 -6.56
C ASN A 273 -18.62 -15.27 -7.54
N LYS A 274 -18.76 -15.77 -8.78
CA LYS A 274 -17.67 -15.76 -9.79
C LYS A 274 -17.15 -14.35 -10.08
N ARG A 275 -18.02 -13.33 -10.12
CA ARG A 275 -17.63 -11.93 -10.36
C ARG A 275 -16.72 -11.40 -9.25
N LYS A 276 -17.15 -11.51 -7.99
CA LYS A 276 -16.35 -11.11 -6.80
C LYS A 276 -15.03 -11.87 -6.74
N LYS A 277 -15.05 -13.16 -7.05
CA LYS A 277 -13.83 -13.99 -7.13
C LYS A 277 -12.86 -13.52 -8.21
N ARG A 278 -13.34 -13.10 -9.39
CA ARG A 278 -12.49 -12.57 -10.46
C ARG A 278 -11.84 -11.25 -10.04
N VAL A 279 -12.61 -10.35 -9.44
CA VAL A 279 -12.09 -9.08 -8.90
C VAL A 279 -11.05 -9.34 -7.82
N ALA A 280 -11.35 -10.24 -6.87
CA ALA A 280 -10.42 -10.63 -5.81
C ALA A 280 -9.09 -11.19 -6.37
N LYS A 281 -9.16 -12.01 -7.43
CA LYS A 281 -7.96 -12.52 -8.11
C LYS A 281 -7.13 -11.38 -8.72
N GLY A 282 -7.77 -10.45 -9.43
CA GLY A 282 -7.07 -9.29 -10.00
C GLY A 282 -6.37 -8.45 -8.93
N ILE A 283 -7.01 -8.25 -7.77
CA ILE A 283 -6.39 -7.55 -6.62
C ILE A 283 -5.18 -8.32 -6.08
N VAL A 284 -5.30 -9.65 -5.95
CA VAL A 284 -4.19 -10.49 -5.47
C VAL A 284 -3.00 -10.43 -6.44
N GLU A 285 -3.26 -10.43 -7.75
CA GLU A 285 -2.24 -10.32 -8.79
C GLU A 285 -1.52 -8.96 -8.78
N GLN A 286 -2.21 -7.88 -8.39
CA GLN A 286 -1.59 -6.56 -8.23
C GLN A 286 -0.76 -6.42 -6.95
N CYS A 287 -0.99 -7.24 -5.92
CA CYS A 287 -0.32 -7.16 -4.61
C CYS A 287 0.16 -8.54 -4.10
N PRO A 288 0.92 -9.31 -4.90
CA PRO A 288 1.22 -10.71 -4.58
C PRO A 288 2.00 -10.84 -3.26
N ASN A 289 2.90 -9.90 -2.98
CA ASN A 289 3.79 -9.94 -1.82
C ASN A 289 3.08 -9.72 -0.48
N LEU A 290 1.96 -8.99 -0.46
CA LEU A 290 1.15 -8.81 0.76
C LEU A 290 0.17 -9.96 0.98
N MET A 291 -0.37 -10.52 -0.10
CA MET A 291 -1.45 -11.52 -0.05
C MET A 291 -1.00 -12.92 0.35
N VAL A 292 0.32 -13.16 0.47
CA VAL A 292 0.87 -14.37 1.11
C VAL A 292 0.58 -14.41 2.62
N ARG A 293 0.19 -13.29 3.23
CA ARG A 293 -0.15 -13.20 4.66
C ARG A 293 -1.65 -13.45 4.85
N PRO A 294 -2.07 -14.54 5.51
CA PRO A 294 -3.48 -14.90 5.66
C PRO A 294 -4.34 -13.78 6.24
N MET A 295 -3.77 -13.02 7.18
CA MET A 295 -4.45 -11.88 7.79
C MET A 295 -4.76 -10.75 6.81
N LEU A 296 -3.81 -10.38 5.94
CA LEU A 296 -4.05 -9.34 4.93
C LEU A 296 -5.01 -9.85 3.84
N LEU A 297 -4.85 -11.12 3.45
CA LEU A 297 -5.76 -11.79 2.53
C LEU A 297 -7.20 -11.86 3.08
N ALA A 298 -7.38 -11.90 4.39
CA ALA A 298 -8.72 -11.87 4.99
C ALA A 298 -9.47 -10.55 4.70
N TYR A 299 -8.75 -9.43 4.54
CA TYR A 299 -9.32 -8.13 4.20
C TYR A 299 -9.73 -7.99 2.73
N ILE A 300 -9.54 -9.03 1.90
CA ILE A 300 -9.90 -8.97 0.48
C ILE A 300 -11.37 -8.59 0.24
N ASP A 301 -12.30 -8.91 1.14
CA ASP A 301 -13.70 -8.50 0.98
C ASP A 301 -13.89 -6.99 1.13
N ASN A 302 -13.08 -6.34 1.95
CA ASN A 302 -13.09 -4.88 2.09
C ASN A 302 -12.57 -4.20 0.82
N LEU A 303 -11.76 -4.90 0.03
CA LEU A 303 -11.24 -4.42 -1.25
C LEU A 303 -12.23 -4.76 -2.40
N VAL A 304 -12.97 -5.87 -2.28
CA VAL A 304 -13.98 -6.30 -3.26
C VAL A 304 -15.33 -5.64 -2.94
N THR A 305 -15.35 -4.30 -2.93
CA THR A 305 -16.59 -3.51 -2.87
C THR A 305 -17.06 -3.14 -4.26
N GLU A 306 -18.37 -3.10 -4.49
CA GLU A 306 -18.98 -2.92 -5.82
C GLU A 306 -18.70 -1.54 -6.44
N ASN A 307 -18.25 -0.56 -5.64
CA ASN A 307 -18.04 0.83 -6.06
C ASN A 307 -16.58 1.34 -5.95
N GLN A 308 -15.61 0.49 -5.56
CA GLN A 308 -14.20 0.89 -5.52
C GLN A 308 -13.39 0.04 -6.50
N THR A 309 -12.95 0.67 -7.58
CA THR A 309 -11.92 0.13 -8.47
C THR A 309 -10.59 0.71 -8.06
N TYR A 310 -9.70 -0.13 -7.53
CA TYR A 310 -8.31 0.24 -7.32
C TYR A 310 -7.64 0.34 -8.69
N LYS A 311 -7.22 1.54 -9.06
CA LYS A 311 -6.54 1.79 -10.34
C LYS A 311 -5.04 1.54 -10.18
N TYR A 312 -4.53 1.75 -8.97
CA TYR A 312 -3.11 1.75 -8.68
C TYR A 312 -2.76 0.79 -7.54
N SER A 313 -1.57 0.19 -7.62
CA SER A 313 -1.11 -0.76 -6.62
C SER A 313 -0.83 -0.09 -5.26
N TYR A 314 -0.37 1.17 -5.23
CA TYR A 314 -0.16 1.88 -3.95
C TYR A 314 -1.46 2.07 -3.14
N GLU A 315 -2.61 2.22 -3.81
CA GLU A 315 -3.92 2.38 -3.14
C GLU A 315 -4.31 1.10 -2.38
N LEU A 316 -3.98 -0.06 -2.95
CA LEU A 316 -4.15 -1.35 -2.31
C LEU A 316 -3.24 -1.50 -1.09
N TYR A 317 -1.96 -1.11 -1.23
CA TYR A 317 -1.00 -1.12 -0.11
C TYR A 317 -1.45 -0.19 1.02
N ASP A 318 -1.84 1.05 0.70
CA ASP A 318 -2.34 2.03 1.67
C ASP A 318 -3.57 1.50 2.42
N THR A 319 -4.51 0.90 1.69
CA THR A 319 -5.73 0.34 2.29
C THR A 319 -5.40 -0.85 3.21
N LEU A 320 -4.54 -1.77 2.77
CA LEU A 320 -4.17 -2.95 3.56
C LEU A 320 -3.37 -2.58 4.82
N ILE A 321 -2.41 -1.68 4.69
CA ILE A 321 -1.62 -1.18 5.82
C ILE A 321 -2.52 -0.41 6.80
N THR A 322 -3.45 0.40 6.29
CA THR A 322 -4.42 1.09 7.14
C THR A 322 -5.32 0.13 7.91
N LYS A 323 -5.82 -0.94 7.26
CA LYS A 323 -6.62 -1.98 7.95
C LYS A 323 -5.81 -2.73 9.00
N TRP A 324 -4.53 -2.97 8.74
CA TRP A 324 -3.63 -3.55 9.74
C TRP A 324 -3.44 -2.60 10.94
N LEU A 325 -3.17 -1.30 10.69
CA LEU A 325 -3.06 -0.29 11.74
C LEU A 325 -4.35 -0.18 12.58
N ASP A 326 -5.52 -0.23 11.94
CA ASP A 326 -6.83 -0.24 12.62
C ASP A 326 -6.97 -1.44 13.57
N ARG A 327 -6.47 -2.61 13.15
CA ARG A 327 -6.50 -3.82 13.96
C ARG A 327 -5.57 -3.70 15.16
N GLU A 328 -4.33 -3.27 14.97
CA GLU A 328 -3.38 -3.13 16.09
C GLU A 328 -3.87 -2.09 17.09
N SER A 329 -4.39 -0.95 16.62
CA SER A 329 -4.96 0.09 17.48
C SER A 329 -6.25 -0.36 18.18
N SER A 330 -7.01 -1.32 17.66
CA SER A 330 -8.20 -1.83 18.37
C SER A 330 -7.89 -2.50 19.72
N ARG A 331 -6.62 -2.89 19.94
CA ARG A 331 -6.12 -3.53 21.17
C ARG A 331 -5.82 -2.55 22.30
N VAL A 332 -5.75 -1.25 22.00
CA VAL A 332 -5.53 -0.20 23.01
C VAL A 332 -6.86 0.46 23.42
N PRO A 333 -6.94 1.09 24.61
CA PRO A 333 -8.14 1.82 25.05
C PRO A 333 -8.62 2.84 24.02
N VAL A 334 -9.94 3.02 23.93
CA VAL A 334 -10.60 3.87 22.90
C VAL A 334 -10.02 5.28 22.85
N CYS A 335 -9.72 5.89 23.99
CA CYS A 335 -9.14 7.23 24.09
C CYS A 335 -7.74 7.36 23.47
N SER A 336 -6.94 6.29 23.43
CA SER A 336 -5.57 6.29 22.91
C SER A 336 -5.44 5.76 21.47
N LYS A 337 -6.53 5.24 20.87
CA LYS A 337 -6.50 4.58 19.55
C LYS A 337 -5.96 5.47 18.44
N GLY A 338 -6.40 6.73 18.39
CA GLY A 338 -5.99 7.68 17.35
C GLY A 338 -4.49 7.97 17.41
N LYS A 339 -3.98 8.28 18.61
CA LYS A 339 -2.56 8.54 18.85
C LYS A 339 -1.72 7.30 18.52
N PHE A 340 -2.06 6.13 19.08
CA PHE A 340 -1.34 4.88 18.82
C PHE A 340 -1.25 4.54 17.32
N LYS A 341 -2.34 4.73 16.59
CA LYS A 341 -2.37 4.53 15.13
C LYS A 341 -1.43 5.49 14.39
N ALA A 342 -1.42 6.76 14.79
CA ALA A 342 -0.54 7.78 14.21
C ALA A 342 0.93 7.46 14.51
N ASP A 343 1.23 7.14 15.76
CA ASP A 343 2.58 6.81 16.24
C ASP A 343 3.13 5.57 15.54
N LEU A 344 2.31 4.52 15.34
CA LEU A 344 2.74 3.31 14.63
C LEU A 344 3.00 3.55 13.14
N ARG A 345 2.22 4.44 12.50
CA ARG A 345 2.46 4.86 11.12
C ARG A 345 3.72 5.70 11.00
N LEU A 346 3.92 6.67 11.91
CA LEU A 346 5.10 7.53 11.97
C LEU A 346 6.36 6.69 12.21
N PHE A 347 6.31 5.78 13.17
CA PHE A 347 7.39 4.84 13.46
C PHE A 347 7.78 4.03 12.23
N SER A 348 6.79 3.42 11.56
CA SER A 348 7.05 2.62 10.36
C SER A 348 7.71 3.46 9.25
N ARG A 349 7.26 4.71 9.06
CA ARG A 349 7.88 5.63 8.10
C ARG A 349 9.31 6.03 8.49
N ALA A 350 9.54 6.36 9.75
CA ALA A 350 10.87 6.73 10.26
C ALA A 350 11.88 5.58 10.09
N VAL A 351 11.48 4.35 10.42
CA VAL A 351 12.30 3.15 10.23
C VAL A 351 12.60 2.90 8.75
N ALA A 352 11.63 3.13 7.86
CA ALA A 352 11.87 2.98 6.42
C ALA A 352 12.95 3.94 5.91
N ILE A 353 12.88 5.20 6.33
CA ILE A 353 13.84 6.24 5.95
C ILE A 353 15.23 5.93 6.52
N ASP A 354 15.31 5.52 7.80
CA ASP A 354 16.58 5.16 8.44
C ASP A 354 17.26 3.97 7.74
N ILE A 355 16.51 2.90 7.48
CA ILE A 355 17.01 1.74 6.74
C ILE A 355 17.55 2.19 5.37
N TYR A 356 16.85 3.07 4.67
CA TYR A 356 17.28 3.55 3.36
C TYR A 356 18.62 4.31 3.39
N TYR A 357 18.80 5.22 4.35
CA TYR A 357 20.03 6.00 4.46
C TYR A 357 21.22 5.13 4.88
N ASN A 358 20.99 4.23 5.83
CA ASN A 358 22.06 3.44 6.45
C ASN A 358 22.29 2.08 5.75
N GLN A 359 21.52 1.73 4.71
CA GLN A 359 21.62 0.41 4.05
C GLN A 359 23.01 0.08 3.50
N LYS A 360 23.75 1.09 3.03
CA LYS A 360 25.10 0.90 2.47
C LYS A 360 26.12 0.60 3.57
N GLU A 361 26.05 1.35 4.67
CA GLU A 361 26.91 1.14 5.84
C GLU A 361 26.60 -0.20 6.52
N ARG A 362 25.32 -0.56 6.60
CA ARG A 362 24.85 -1.81 7.17
C ARG A 362 24.99 -3.01 6.22
N ASN A 363 25.31 -2.80 4.94
CA ASN A 363 25.31 -3.83 3.91
C ASN A 363 23.98 -4.64 3.86
N GLY A 364 22.85 -3.96 4.01
CA GLY A 364 21.54 -4.61 3.98
C GLY A 364 20.38 -3.73 4.42
N LEU A 365 19.17 -4.26 4.21
CA LEU A 365 17.91 -3.56 4.51
C LEU A 365 17.41 -3.90 5.92
N PHE A 366 18.19 -3.55 6.94
CA PHE A 366 17.89 -3.83 8.34
C PHE A 366 18.33 -2.71 9.28
N ILE A 367 17.90 -2.79 10.54
CA ILE A 367 18.19 -1.87 11.63
C ILE A 367 18.36 -2.65 12.94
N ASN A 368 19.27 -2.23 13.82
CA ASN A 368 19.50 -2.90 15.10
C ASN A 368 18.44 -2.53 16.16
N SER A 369 18.34 -3.31 17.24
CA SER A 369 17.33 -3.11 18.28
C SER A 369 17.52 -1.79 19.05
N GLU A 370 18.77 -1.40 19.27
CA GLU A 370 19.14 -0.18 19.99
C GLU A 370 18.71 1.04 19.17
N GLU A 371 19.06 1.05 17.88
CA GLU A 371 18.73 2.11 16.92
C GLU A 371 17.20 2.29 16.77
N LEU A 372 16.42 1.20 16.80
CA LEU A 372 14.96 1.27 16.80
C LEU A 372 14.40 2.04 17.99
N SER A 373 14.98 1.79 19.18
CA SER A 373 14.56 2.44 20.43
C SER A 373 14.96 3.91 20.44
N GLU A 374 16.12 4.23 19.87
CA GLU A 374 16.59 5.60 19.68
C GLU A 374 15.72 6.37 18.67
N LEU A 375 15.32 5.74 17.56
CA LEU A 375 14.37 6.34 16.61
C LEU A 375 13.03 6.66 17.27
N ALA A 376 12.47 5.72 18.04
CA ALA A 376 11.22 5.96 18.75
C ALA A 376 11.34 7.18 19.68
N ARG A 377 12.44 7.30 20.43
CA ARG A 377 12.72 8.44 21.30
C ARG A 377 12.91 9.75 20.51
N LYS A 378 13.62 9.70 19.38
CA LYS A 378 13.92 10.87 18.53
C LYS A 378 12.65 11.51 17.95
N PHE A 379 11.66 10.68 17.62
CA PHE A 379 10.40 11.13 17.02
C PHE A 379 9.26 11.30 18.04
N ASP A 380 9.56 11.26 19.35
CA ASP A 380 8.58 11.35 20.45
C ASP A 380 7.42 10.34 20.31
N ILE A 381 7.76 9.11 19.93
CA ILE A 381 6.81 8.03 19.65
C ILE A 381 6.48 7.29 20.95
N ASP A 382 5.21 7.36 21.36
CA ASP A 382 4.68 6.76 22.59
C ASP A 382 4.25 5.30 22.35
N LEU A 383 5.23 4.45 22.02
CA LEU A 383 5.05 3.02 21.80
C LEU A 383 5.93 2.23 22.75
N THR A 384 5.39 1.15 23.32
CA THR A 384 6.18 0.25 24.16
C THR A 384 7.20 -0.50 23.31
N ILE A 385 8.28 -0.99 23.91
CA ILE A 385 9.29 -1.84 23.23
C ILE A 385 8.62 -3.03 22.50
N ILE A 386 7.55 -3.57 23.08
CA ILE A 386 6.76 -4.66 22.51
C ILE A 386 6.04 -4.19 21.24
N ASP A 387 5.44 -3.00 21.26
CA ASP A 387 4.75 -2.44 20.10
C ASP A 387 5.72 -2.21 18.93
N LEU A 388 6.94 -1.73 19.23
CA LEU A 388 8.01 -1.51 18.26
C LEU A 388 8.50 -2.83 17.64
N LYS A 389 8.70 -3.86 18.48
CA LYS A 389 9.31 -5.14 18.08
C LYS A 389 8.30 -6.17 17.55
N SER A 390 7.25 -6.47 18.31
CA SER A 390 6.36 -7.60 18.02
C SER A 390 5.09 -7.20 17.27
N LYS A 391 4.64 -5.94 17.41
CA LYS A 391 3.39 -5.45 16.81
C LYS A 391 3.59 -4.52 15.61
N SER A 392 4.82 -4.40 15.10
CA SER A 392 5.11 -3.64 13.89
C SER A 392 5.06 -4.52 12.63
N LEU A 393 5.19 -3.91 11.45
CA LEU A 393 5.41 -4.64 10.18
C LEU A 393 6.88 -5.07 10.03
N LEU A 394 7.66 -5.06 11.11
CA LEU A 394 9.04 -5.52 11.11
C LEU A 394 9.10 -7.01 11.40
N ASN A 395 10.20 -7.61 11.00
CA ASN A 395 10.62 -8.99 11.18
C ASN A 395 12.07 -9.00 11.67
N ARG A 396 12.39 -9.87 12.61
CA ARG A 396 13.74 -10.07 13.13
C ARG A 396 14.45 -11.15 12.31
N ASN A 397 15.72 -10.94 11.97
CA ASN A 397 16.56 -11.95 11.33
C ASN A 397 17.33 -12.79 12.38
N ALA A 398 18.04 -13.83 11.95
CA ALA A 398 18.85 -14.67 12.84
C ALA A 398 19.91 -13.88 13.64
N SER A 399 20.48 -12.82 13.06
CA SER A 399 21.46 -11.95 13.72
C SER A 399 20.84 -10.98 14.73
N GLY A 400 19.51 -10.97 14.84
CA GLY A 400 18.78 -10.17 15.79
C GLY A 400 18.41 -8.77 15.36
N GLN A 401 18.59 -8.47 14.09
CA GLN A 401 18.31 -7.19 13.46
C GLN A 401 16.90 -7.20 12.87
N TYR A 402 16.30 -6.03 12.76
CA TYR A 402 14.93 -5.87 12.29
C TYR A 402 14.93 -5.38 10.85
N LYS A 403 14.04 -5.94 10.03
CA LYS A 403 13.77 -5.54 8.66
C LYS A 403 12.28 -5.51 8.42
N PHE A 404 11.82 -4.85 7.36
CA PHE A 404 10.40 -4.97 7.01
C PHE A 404 10.03 -6.41 6.65
N SER A 405 8.82 -6.77 7.05
CA SER A 405 8.12 -8.01 6.71
C SER A 405 8.17 -8.37 5.22
N HIS A 406 8.26 -7.36 4.35
CA HIS A 406 8.55 -7.50 2.94
C HIS A 406 9.16 -6.20 2.41
N LYS A 407 10.08 -6.30 1.43
CA LYS A 407 10.73 -5.12 0.80
C LYS A 407 9.71 -4.13 0.22
N SER A 408 8.63 -4.60 -0.40
CA SER A 408 7.61 -3.71 -0.95
C SER A 408 6.87 -2.87 0.11
N ILE A 409 6.86 -3.27 1.39
CA ILE A 409 6.31 -2.44 2.48
C ILE A 409 7.27 -1.29 2.79
N LEU A 410 8.57 -1.57 2.87
CA LEU A 410 9.62 -0.56 2.97
C LEU A 410 9.48 0.44 1.81
N GLU A 411 9.42 -0.05 0.58
CA GLU A 411 9.30 0.76 -0.63
C GLU A 411 8.01 1.57 -0.69
N TYR A 412 6.90 1.07 -0.13
CA TYR A 412 5.67 1.84 0.02
C TYR A 412 5.87 3.05 0.96
N PHE A 413 6.46 2.86 2.15
CA PHE A 413 6.71 3.98 3.06
C PHE A 413 7.73 4.97 2.48
N LEU A 414 8.76 4.49 1.78
CA LEU A 414 9.68 5.35 1.06
C LEU A 414 8.97 6.15 -0.03
N SER A 415 8.03 5.53 -0.78
CA SER A 415 7.27 6.24 -1.82
C SER A 415 6.40 7.37 -1.26
N LEU A 416 5.85 7.22 -0.05
CA LEU A 416 5.16 8.31 0.65
C LEU A 416 6.11 9.46 0.97
N GLU A 417 7.31 9.15 1.48
CA GLU A 417 8.32 10.17 1.77
C GLU A 417 8.77 10.90 0.50
N ILE A 418 9.06 10.16 -0.57
CA ILE A 418 9.41 10.72 -1.88
C ILE A 418 8.30 11.66 -2.36
N PHE A 419 7.04 11.25 -2.20
CA PHE A 419 5.91 12.03 -2.67
C PHE A 419 5.70 13.34 -1.88
N GLU A 420 5.93 13.31 -0.57
CA GLU A 420 5.67 14.44 0.32
C GLU A 420 6.87 15.36 0.56
N ASN A 421 8.10 14.85 0.44
CA ASN A 421 9.34 15.55 0.78
C ASN A 421 10.26 15.73 -0.45
N GLU A 422 10.35 16.97 -0.94
CA GLU A 422 11.15 17.34 -2.10
C GLU A 422 12.64 17.08 -1.91
N ASN A 423 13.19 17.36 -0.71
CA ASN A 423 14.61 17.14 -0.42
C ASN A 423 14.96 15.65 -0.44
N PHE A 424 14.08 14.82 0.15
CA PHE A 424 14.25 13.37 0.12
C PHE A 424 14.19 12.86 -1.32
N ARG A 425 13.21 13.31 -2.11
CA ARG A 425 13.06 12.91 -3.51
C ARG A 425 14.30 13.23 -4.36
N ASN A 426 14.85 14.44 -4.22
CA ASN A 426 15.97 14.89 -5.04
C ASN A 426 17.25 14.08 -4.77
N THR A 427 17.35 13.46 -3.59
CA THR A 427 18.50 12.64 -3.18
C THR A 427 18.23 11.13 -3.29
N PHE A 428 17.00 10.73 -3.60
CA PHE A 428 16.61 9.33 -3.63
C PHE A 428 17.12 8.61 -4.89
N ASN A 429 17.97 7.60 -4.68
CA ASN A 429 18.35 6.62 -5.68
C ASN A 429 17.32 5.48 -5.78
N TYR A 430 16.75 5.29 -6.98
CA TYR A 430 15.78 4.23 -7.30
C TYR A 430 16.40 2.89 -7.72
N GLU A 431 17.71 2.77 -7.94
CA GLU A 431 18.37 1.57 -8.50
C GLU A 431 18.01 0.28 -7.76
N SER A 432 17.96 0.33 -6.42
CA SER A 432 17.59 -0.82 -5.58
C SER A 432 16.10 -0.83 -5.17
N MET A 433 15.31 0.14 -5.61
CA MET A 433 13.94 0.41 -5.11
C MET A 433 12.91 0.55 -6.25
N SER A 434 12.79 -0.51 -7.06
CA SER A 434 11.94 -0.53 -8.26
C SER A 434 10.45 -0.38 -7.95
N GLN A 435 9.95 -0.95 -6.84
CA GLN A 435 8.55 -0.82 -6.45
C GLN A 435 8.27 0.59 -5.90
N ALA A 436 9.23 1.21 -5.20
CA ALA A 436 9.09 2.59 -4.74
C ALA A 436 8.94 3.55 -5.92
N LYS A 437 9.68 3.31 -7.01
CA LYS A 437 9.53 4.05 -8.27
C LYS A 437 8.14 3.89 -8.87
N ALA A 438 7.62 2.65 -8.92
CA ALA A 438 6.29 2.37 -9.43
C ALA A 438 5.21 3.08 -8.59
N PHE A 439 5.22 2.92 -7.26
CA PHE A 439 4.27 3.58 -6.38
C PHE A 439 4.32 5.10 -6.50
N HIS A 440 5.51 5.71 -6.50
CA HIS A 440 5.65 7.16 -6.67
C HIS A 440 5.07 7.63 -8.01
N SER A 441 5.35 6.91 -9.11
CA SER A 441 4.77 7.22 -10.43
C SER A 441 3.24 7.11 -10.43
N GLU A 442 2.69 6.07 -9.81
CA GLU A 442 1.25 5.87 -9.68
C GLU A 442 0.59 6.99 -8.84
N MET A 443 1.19 7.39 -7.72
CA MET A 443 0.72 8.50 -6.88
C MET A 443 0.68 9.81 -7.67
N CYS A 444 1.74 10.08 -8.44
CA CYS A 444 1.80 11.20 -9.36
C CYS A 444 0.67 11.17 -10.40
N HIS A 445 0.47 10.04 -11.08
CA HIS A 445 -0.63 9.88 -12.04
C HIS A 445 -2.01 10.03 -11.39
N ALA A 446 -2.18 9.58 -10.15
CA ALA A 446 -3.45 9.66 -9.44
C ALA A 446 -3.83 11.12 -9.12
N ILE A 447 -2.87 11.96 -8.70
CA ILE A 447 -3.10 13.40 -8.53
C ILE A 447 -3.50 14.04 -9.85
N VAL A 448 -2.72 13.82 -10.92
CA VAL A 448 -2.99 14.42 -12.23
C VAL A 448 -4.38 14.03 -12.72
N SER A 449 -4.75 12.75 -12.62
CA SER A 449 -6.07 12.25 -13.04
C SER A 449 -7.22 12.86 -12.22
N ARG A 450 -7.06 12.99 -10.90
CA ARG A 450 -8.09 13.57 -10.01
C ARG A 450 -8.32 15.05 -10.30
N GLU A 451 -7.25 15.79 -10.54
CA GLU A 451 -7.35 17.21 -10.80
C GLU A 451 -7.75 17.52 -12.25
N GLN A 452 -7.39 16.68 -13.25
CA GLN A 452 -7.95 16.76 -14.61
C GLN A 452 -9.49 16.63 -14.59
N HIS A 453 -10.03 15.72 -13.77
CA HIS A 453 -11.49 15.61 -13.58
C HIS A 453 -12.10 16.80 -12.83
N ARG A 454 -11.35 17.51 -11.98
CA ARG A 454 -11.81 18.73 -11.30
C ARG A 454 -11.70 19.99 -12.16
N VAL A 455 -10.77 20.03 -13.10
CA VAL A 455 -10.60 21.14 -14.06
C VAL A 455 -11.59 21.04 -15.22
N ASN A 456 -12.24 19.88 -15.43
CA ASN A 456 -13.45 19.73 -16.24
C ASN A 456 -14.71 20.37 -15.58
N PHE A 457 -14.59 21.57 -15.02
CA PHE A 457 -15.73 22.49 -15.05
C PHE A 457 -15.84 22.99 -16.49
N ASP A 458 -17.06 23.21 -16.96
CA ASP A 458 -17.38 23.88 -18.22
C ASP A 458 -16.64 25.23 -18.32
N ILE A 459 -15.39 25.20 -18.74
CA ILE A 459 -14.67 26.37 -19.21
C ILE A 459 -14.94 26.34 -20.71
N PRO A 460 -15.79 27.25 -21.23
CA PRO A 460 -16.03 27.32 -22.66
C PRO A 460 -14.68 27.46 -23.36
N TYR A 461 -14.57 26.85 -24.54
CA TYR A 461 -13.39 26.72 -25.41
C TYR A 461 -12.79 28.07 -25.91
N GLU A 462 -12.98 29.16 -25.17
CA GLU A 462 -12.46 30.49 -25.48
C GLU A 462 -11.41 30.89 -24.43
N THR A 463 -10.13 30.82 -24.82
CA THR A 463 -8.96 31.41 -24.15
C THR A 463 -8.90 31.21 -22.62
N THR A 464 -8.17 30.19 -22.19
CA THR A 464 -7.93 29.88 -20.77
C THR A 464 -7.36 31.10 -20.03
N THR A 465 -8.16 31.71 -19.16
CA THR A 465 -7.73 32.85 -18.34
C THR A 465 -6.89 32.37 -17.16
N TYR A 466 -5.61 32.77 -17.19
CA TYR A 466 -4.46 32.56 -16.30
C TYR A 466 -4.57 32.12 -14.84
N SER A 467 -5.60 32.46 -14.09
CA SER A 467 -5.52 32.36 -12.62
C SER A 467 -5.51 30.92 -12.11
N ASN A 468 -6.23 30.02 -12.77
CA ASN A 468 -6.39 28.64 -12.31
C ASN A 468 -5.18 27.76 -12.64
N LEU A 469 -4.51 27.99 -13.78
CA LEU A 469 -3.36 27.19 -14.21
C LEU A 469 -2.11 27.50 -13.36
N VAL A 470 -1.87 28.76 -12.99
CA VAL A 470 -0.70 29.14 -12.17
C VAL A 470 -0.82 28.62 -10.74
N VAL A 471 -2.03 28.65 -10.15
CA VAL A 471 -2.29 28.05 -8.82
C VAL A 471 -2.14 26.53 -8.86
N TYR A 472 -2.64 25.89 -9.92
CA TYR A 472 -2.46 24.45 -10.16
C TYR A 472 -0.98 24.08 -10.28
N LEU A 473 -0.23 24.83 -11.09
CA LEU A 473 1.17 24.54 -11.37
C LEU A 473 2.07 24.82 -10.17
N LYS A 474 1.92 25.95 -9.46
CA LYS A 474 2.71 26.24 -8.24
C LYS A 474 2.53 25.20 -7.13
N LYS A 475 1.34 24.60 -7.01
CA LYS A 475 1.03 23.63 -5.96
C LYS A 475 1.58 22.22 -6.25
N TYR A 476 1.69 21.83 -7.51
CA TYR A 476 1.91 20.42 -7.89
C TYR A 476 3.20 20.17 -8.71
N LEU A 477 3.84 21.21 -9.26
CA LEU A 477 5.14 21.07 -9.96
C LEU A 477 6.32 20.58 -9.14
N PRO A 478 6.43 20.91 -7.84
CA PRO A 478 7.48 20.34 -7.02
C PRO A 478 7.28 18.84 -6.78
N VAL A 479 6.13 18.24 -7.15
CA VAL A 479 5.70 16.87 -6.77
C VAL A 479 5.82 15.84 -7.92
N CYS A 480 5.72 16.26 -9.19
CA CYS A 480 5.84 15.35 -10.32
C CYS A 480 6.69 15.96 -11.45
N PRO A 481 7.66 15.23 -12.03
CA PRO A 481 8.15 15.57 -13.35
C PRO A 481 6.97 15.41 -14.31
N ILE A 482 6.47 16.53 -14.81
CA ILE A 482 5.34 16.55 -15.73
C ILE A 482 5.76 15.82 -17.00
N GLN A 483 5.44 14.53 -17.10
CA GLN A 483 5.34 13.82 -18.37
C GLN A 483 3.86 13.75 -18.72
N GLY A 484 3.45 14.50 -19.73
CA GLY A 484 2.14 14.33 -20.35
C GLY A 484 1.07 15.37 -20.04
N ILE A 485 1.40 16.63 -19.75
CA ILE A 485 0.42 17.69 -20.03
C ILE A 485 0.44 17.92 -21.55
N GLU A 486 -0.53 17.33 -22.26
CA GLU A 486 -0.88 17.74 -23.61
C GLU A 486 -1.63 19.07 -23.53
N ILE A 487 -0.89 20.18 -23.37
CA ILE A 487 -1.47 21.50 -23.64
C ILE A 487 -1.56 21.60 -25.16
N ASN A 488 -2.78 21.68 -25.69
CA ASN A 488 -3.03 21.87 -27.12
C ASN A 488 -2.33 23.13 -27.60
N ARG A 489 -1.22 22.93 -28.32
CA ARG A 489 -0.45 23.83 -29.20
C ARG A 489 -0.07 25.24 -28.70
N SER A 490 -0.90 25.98 -27.97
CA SER A 490 -0.64 27.34 -27.48
C SER A 490 -0.78 27.45 -25.95
N LEU A 491 0.10 28.25 -25.32
CA LEU A 491 0.05 28.55 -23.89
C LEU A 491 0.36 30.03 -23.65
N THR A 492 -0.33 30.66 -22.72
CA THR A 492 -0.02 32.04 -22.31
C THR A 492 0.72 31.95 -20.95
N ILE A 493 1.94 32.52 -20.82
CA ILE A 493 2.71 32.62 -19.54
C ILE A 493 2.94 34.09 -19.08
N LEU A 494 2.43 34.44 -17.89
CA LEU A 494 2.61 35.71 -17.20
C LEU A 494 3.69 35.42 -16.15
N ASN A 495 4.76 36.20 -16.12
CA ASN A 495 5.89 36.06 -15.17
C ASN A 495 6.67 34.72 -15.26
N PRO A 496 7.29 34.41 -16.41
CA PRO A 496 8.09 33.20 -16.62
C PRO A 496 9.28 33.00 -15.64
N HIS A 497 9.76 34.06 -14.98
CA HIS A 497 10.87 33.96 -14.02
C HIS A 497 10.51 33.13 -12.78
N GLU A 498 9.25 33.10 -12.36
CA GLU A 498 8.79 32.39 -11.16
C GLU A 498 8.83 30.86 -11.30
N PHE A 499 9.06 30.34 -12.50
CA PHE A 499 9.04 28.90 -12.76
C PHE A 499 10.46 28.29 -12.80
N SER A 500 10.60 27.08 -12.25
CA SER A 500 11.86 26.32 -12.23
C SER A 500 12.22 25.76 -13.61
N ASN A 501 13.47 25.35 -13.84
CA ASN A 501 13.86 24.74 -15.12
C ASN A 501 13.11 23.41 -15.40
N ASN A 502 12.72 22.69 -14.34
CA ASN A 502 11.91 21.47 -14.44
C ASN A 502 10.51 21.75 -15.00
N PHE A 503 9.98 22.96 -14.78
CA PHE A 503 8.72 23.41 -15.40
C PHE A 503 8.79 23.38 -16.91
N PHE A 504 9.79 24.06 -17.48
CA PHE A 504 9.96 24.15 -18.93
C PHE A 504 10.25 22.79 -19.56
N TRP A 505 10.92 21.89 -18.84
CA TRP A 505 11.12 20.51 -19.30
C TRP A 505 9.81 19.71 -19.46
N GLY A 506 8.80 20.02 -18.64
CA GLY A 506 7.47 19.42 -18.74
C GLY A 506 6.63 19.93 -19.92
N LEU A 507 7.03 21.04 -20.55
CA LEU A 507 6.30 21.72 -21.63
C LEU A 507 6.82 21.35 -23.03
N ARG A 508 7.45 20.18 -23.19
CA ARG A 508 8.13 19.75 -24.42
C ARG A 508 7.25 19.75 -25.69
N ASN A 509 5.93 19.67 -25.55
CA ASN A 509 5.00 19.56 -26.69
C ASN A 509 4.33 20.88 -27.10
N ILE A 510 4.72 22.02 -26.50
CA ILE A 510 4.18 23.33 -26.85
C ILE A 510 4.78 23.84 -28.16
N PHE A 511 3.92 24.30 -29.07
CA PHE A 511 4.31 24.87 -30.37
C PHE A 511 4.25 26.40 -30.38
N PHE A 512 3.35 27.02 -29.62
CA PHE A 512 3.13 28.46 -29.59
C PHE A 512 3.07 28.94 -28.14
N ILE A 513 3.69 30.08 -27.85
CA ILE A 513 3.65 30.65 -26.51
C ILE A 513 3.42 32.16 -26.56
N ASN A 514 2.49 32.63 -25.74
CA ASN A 514 2.16 34.04 -25.58
C ASN A 514 2.74 34.49 -24.23
N ILE A 515 3.70 35.41 -24.19
CA ILE A 515 4.47 35.68 -22.97
C ILE A 515 4.51 37.16 -22.65
N LEU A 516 4.32 37.50 -21.39
CA LEU A 516 4.72 38.81 -20.86
C LEU A 516 6.18 38.72 -20.38
N ILE A 517 7.11 39.28 -21.15
CA ILE A 517 8.54 39.25 -20.81
C ILE A 517 8.85 40.40 -19.86
N THR A 518 9.35 40.06 -18.68
CA THR A 518 9.73 41.05 -17.66
C THR A 518 11.24 41.05 -17.39
N GLN A 519 11.99 39.97 -17.66
CA GLN A 519 13.44 39.91 -17.42
C GLN A 519 14.22 39.06 -18.45
N LYS A 520 15.54 39.28 -18.54
CA LYS A 520 16.46 38.57 -19.48
C LYS A 520 16.55 37.06 -19.22
N SER A 521 16.49 36.63 -17.96
CA SER A 521 16.55 35.21 -17.56
C SER A 521 15.40 34.37 -18.12
N ASP A 522 14.28 35.01 -18.43
CA ASP A 522 13.09 34.35 -18.95
C ASP A 522 13.32 33.80 -20.36
N ILE A 523 14.14 34.52 -21.13
CA ILE A 523 14.48 34.19 -22.52
C ILE A 523 15.29 32.89 -22.59
N GLU A 524 16.22 32.70 -21.66
CA GLU A 524 17.11 31.53 -21.65
C GLU A 524 16.34 30.25 -21.30
N LYS A 525 15.29 30.35 -20.47
CA LYS A 525 14.41 29.23 -20.14
C LYS A 525 13.52 28.81 -21.32
N LEU A 526 13.10 29.75 -22.17
CA LEU A 526 12.28 29.45 -23.36
C LEU A 526 13.05 28.68 -24.44
N LEU A 527 14.35 28.87 -24.51
CA LEU A 527 15.22 28.12 -25.43
C LEU A 527 15.29 26.62 -25.07
N LEU A 528 14.88 26.23 -23.86
CA LEU A 528 14.82 24.83 -23.41
C LEU A 528 13.64 24.05 -24.02
N LEU A 529 12.72 24.71 -24.74
CA LEU A 529 11.54 24.08 -25.33
C LEU A 529 11.85 23.56 -26.75
N PRO A 530 11.95 22.24 -26.98
CA PRO A 530 12.42 21.70 -28.25
C PRO A 530 11.44 21.94 -29.41
N ASN A 531 10.13 21.86 -29.16
CA ASN A 531 9.11 21.91 -30.21
C ASN A 531 8.48 23.30 -30.44
N LEU A 532 9.00 24.34 -29.78
CA LEU A 532 8.48 25.70 -29.90
C LEU A 532 8.69 26.23 -31.32
N LYS A 533 7.60 26.60 -31.99
CA LYS A 533 7.56 27.15 -33.36
C LYS A 533 7.19 28.63 -33.39
N GLY A 534 6.54 29.15 -32.35
CA GLY A 534 5.97 30.48 -32.36
C GLY A 534 5.97 31.18 -31.01
N ILE A 535 6.28 32.49 -31.00
CA ILE A 535 6.24 33.34 -29.81
C ILE A 535 5.46 34.62 -30.11
N CYS A 536 4.44 34.91 -29.30
CA CYS A 536 3.85 36.24 -29.19
C CYS A 536 4.32 36.86 -27.86
N ILE A 537 4.78 38.10 -27.88
CA ILE A 537 5.13 38.81 -26.64
C ILE A 537 4.01 39.81 -26.38
N LEU A 538 3.28 39.59 -25.28
CA LEU A 538 2.15 40.43 -24.90
C LEU A 538 2.66 41.77 -24.38
N ASN A 539 2.12 42.86 -24.91
CA ASN A 539 2.44 44.21 -24.48
C ASN A 539 1.38 44.69 -23.45
N ASP A 540 1.36 44.10 -22.25
CA ASP A 540 0.43 44.56 -21.21
C ASP A 540 1.01 45.81 -20.51
N CYS A 541 0.74 46.97 -21.12
CA CYS A 541 1.10 48.29 -20.60
C CYS A 541 0.38 48.66 -19.28
N SER A 542 -0.59 47.88 -18.80
CA SER A 542 -1.47 48.29 -17.69
C SER A 542 -0.91 47.97 -16.30
N GLN A 543 -0.38 46.76 -16.08
CA GLN A 543 0.18 46.37 -14.78
C GLN A 543 1.52 47.07 -14.49
N PHE A 544 2.39 47.22 -15.48
CA PHE A 544 3.67 47.92 -15.30
C PHE A 544 3.51 49.43 -15.10
N ARG A 545 2.42 50.02 -15.66
CA ARG A 545 2.05 51.41 -15.39
C ARG A 545 1.85 51.69 -13.92
N SER A 546 1.31 50.74 -13.15
CA SER A 546 1.11 50.91 -11.71
C SER A 546 2.45 50.98 -10.97
N HIS A 547 3.38 50.07 -11.28
CA HIS A 547 4.71 50.04 -10.68
C HIS A 547 5.58 51.26 -11.08
N PHE A 548 5.44 51.74 -12.32
CA PHE A 548 6.10 52.96 -12.79
C PHE A 548 5.46 54.25 -12.23
N MET A 549 4.16 54.22 -11.94
CA MET A 549 3.48 55.29 -11.19
C MET A 549 3.86 55.29 -9.71
N ASP A 550 4.24 54.16 -9.12
CA ASP A 550 4.78 54.11 -7.75
C ASP A 550 6.17 54.75 -7.66
N ILE A 551 7.05 54.57 -8.67
CA ILE A 551 8.33 55.29 -8.78
C ILE A 551 8.09 56.82 -8.84
N ARG A 552 6.95 57.23 -9.39
CA ARG A 552 6.54 58.63 -9.55
C ARG A 552 6.15 59.31 -8.23
N MET A 553 5.72 58.55 -7.22
CA MET A 553 5.28 59.10 -5.93
C MET A 553 6.46 59.48 -5.02
N GLU A 554 7.69 59.02 -5.30
CA GLU A 554 8.85 59.26 -4.45
C GLU A 554 9.76 60.45 -4.84
N GLN A 555 9.46 61.23 -5.90
CA GLN A 555 10.35 62.33 -6.37
C GLN A 555 11.86 61.96 -6.41
N ASN A 556 12.19 60.72 -6.72
CA ASN A 556 13.56 60.24 -6.54
C ASN A 556 14.31 60.37 -7.88
N GLU A 557 14.87 61.56 -8.15
CA GLU A 557 15.72 61.83 -9.32
C GLU A 557 16.83 60.79 -9.46
N ASN A 558 17.34 60.25 -8.35
CA ASN A 558 18.32 59.17 -8.34
C ASN A 558 17.82 57.87 -8.98
N LYS A 559 16.53 57.50 -8.84
CA LYS A 559 15.98 56.29 -9.48
C LYS A 559 15.78 56.47 -10.98
N LEU A 560 15.40 57.67 -11.41
CA LEU A 560 15.31 58.06 -12.81
C LEU A 560 16.70 58.09 -13.48
N GLN A 561 17.70 58.59 -12.76
CA GLN A 561 19.09 58.59 -13.20
C GLN A 561 19.65 57.17 -13.27
N LEU A 562 19.40 56.32 -12.26
CA LEU A 562 19.77 54.91 -12.27
C LEU A 562 19.18 54.17 -13.48
N PHE A 563 17.91 54.42 -13.77
CA PHE A 563 17.24 53.85 -14.94
C PHE A 563 17.83 54.36 -16.26
N ALA A 564 18.13 55.67 -16.35
CA ALA A 564 18.79 56.24 -17.51
C ALA A 564 20.20 55.66 -17.72
N ASP A 565 20.92 55.38 -16.64
CA ASP A 565 22.26 54.79 -16.67
C ASP A 565 22.21 53.29 -17.00
N ASP A 566 21.25 52.53 -16.44
CA ASP A 566 20.97 51.14 -16.83
C ASP A 566 20.56 51.05 -18.31
N PHE A 567 19.76 52.01 -18.79
CA PHE A 567 19.35 52.09 -20.18
C PHE A 567 20.52 52.44 -21.11
N LYS A 568 21.38 53.39 -20.74
CA LYS A 568 22.63 53.69 -21.46
C LYS A 568 23.57 52.48 -21.46
N HIS A 569 23.65 51.75 -20.36
CA HIS A 569 24.49 50.56 -20.25
C HIS A 569 23.92 49.40 -21.11
N LEU A 570 22.61 49.28 -21.22
CA LEU A 570 21.93 48.35 -22.12
C LEU A 570 22.22 48.71 -23.59
N ILE A 571 22.07 49.98 -23.98
CA ILE A 571 22.37 50.47 -25.33
C ILE A 571 23.85 50.31 -25.68
N SER A 572 24.76 50.65 -24.76
CA SER A 572 26.20 50.47 -24.94
C SER A 572 26.57 49.00 -25.18
N ARG A 573 25.95 48.08 -24.43
CA ARG A 573 26.14 46.64 -24.63
C ARG A 573 25.57 46.15 -25.96
N ILE A 574 24.41 46.65 -26.38
CA ILE A 574 23.81 46.35 -27.70
C ILE A 574 24.73 46.82 -28.82
N ASN A 575 25.32 48.01 -28.70
CA ASN A 575 26.25 48.57 -29.69
C ASN A 575 27.61 47.83 -29.72
N SER A 576 28.00 47.18 -28.62
CA SER A 576 29.23 46.36 -28.56
C SER A 576 29.07 44.96 -29.16
N ASP A 577 27.84 44.49 -29.33
CA ASP A 577 27.53 43.18 -29.90
C ASP A 577 27.42 43.30 -31.44
N ARG A 578 28.49 42.92 -32.16
CA ARG A 578 28.61 43.06 -33.64
C ARG A 578 27.53 42.33 -34.45
N THR A 579 26.66 41.58 -33.78
CA THR A 579 25.59 40.76 -34.37
C THR A 579 24.33 41.56 -34.74
N VAL A 580 24.26 42.85 -34.39
CA VAL A 580 23.03 43.66 -34.53
C VAL A 580 23.24 44.97 -35.32
N SER A 581 23.94 44.90 -36.45
CA SER A 581 24.27 46.05 -37.32
C SER A 581 23.05 46.83 -37.84
N GLY A 582 21.87 46.22 -37.92
CA GLY A 582 20.63 46.88 -38.35
C GLY A 582 19.96 47.76 -37.28
N LEU A 583 20.33 47.64 -36.00
CA LEU A 583 19.75 48.42 -34.91
C LEU A 583 20.42 49.78 -34.70
N GLN A 584 21.66 49.95 -35.16
CA GLN A 584 22.45 51.17 -34.99
C GLN A 584 21.68 52.39 -35.56
N GLY A 585 21.10 52.25 -36.75
CA GLY A 585 20.26 53.30 -37.36
C GLY A 585 18.86 53.47 -36.75
N PHE A 586 18.36 52.50 -35.96
CA PHE A 586 17.07 52.62 -35.26
C PHE A 586 17.22 53.32 -33.91
N VAL A 587 18.33 53.07 -33.21
CA VAL A 587 18.70 53.76 -31.97
C VAL A 587 19.10 55.21 -32.27
N GLU A 588 19.95 55.45 -33.27
CA GLU A 588 20.38 56.81 -33.66
C GLU A 588 19.24 57.70 -34.19
N LYS A 589 18.23 57.14 -34.90
CA LYS A 589 17.06 57.91 -35.38
C LYS A 589 16.04 58.25 -34.30
N ARG A 590 16.09 57.57 -33.14
CA ARG A 590 15.14 57.73 -32.05
C ARG A 590 15.78 58.20 -30.75
N GLU A 591 17.08 58.44 -30.70
CA GLU A 591 17.74 59.14 -29.59
C GLU A 591 17.02 60.47 -29.37
N PRO A 592 16.21 60.59 -28.30
CA PRO A 592 15.72 61.89 -27.95
C PRO A 592 16.90 62.62 -27.31
N ASN A 593 17.21 63.82 -27.79
CA ASN A 593 18.20 64.71 -27.15
C ASN A 593 17.91 64.74 -25.64
N VAL A 594 18.70 63.99 -24.86
CA VAL A 594 18.40 63.70 -23.44
C VAL A 594 18.36 64.99 -22.62
N HIS A 595 18.99 66.06 -23.12
CA HIS A 595 18.96 67.40 -22.52
C HIS A 595 17.66 68.20 -22.76
N ASN A 596 16.83 67.85 -23.75
CA ASN A 596 15.60 68.60 -24.07
C ASN A 596 14.31 67.94 -23.57
N ILE A 597 14.39 66.82 -22.83
CA ILE A 597 13.20 66.05 -22.41
C ILE A 597 12.68 66.47 -21.02
N PHE A 598 13.28 67.46 -20.36
CA PHE A 598 12.92 67.88 -19.00
C PHE A 598 11.79 68.92 -18.91
N GLY A 599 10.93 69.03 -19.93
CA GLY A 599 9.84 70.02 -19.95
C GLY A 599 8.52 69.59 -19.27
N ARG A 600 8.17 68.30 -19.28
CA ARG A 600 6.94 67.75 -18.65
C ARG A 600 7.11 66.28 -18.22
N PRO A 601 7.13 65.95 -16.91
CA PRO A 601 7.47 64.60 -16.40
C PRO A 601 6.59 63.43 -16.91
N HIS A 602 5.35 63.71 -17.33
CA HIS A 602 4.39 62.66 -17.73
C HIS A 602 4.61 62.12 -19.14
N GLU A 603 5.02 62.97 -20.10
CA GLU A 603 5.27 62.54 -21.49
C GLU A 603 6.67 61.95 -21.65
N THR A 604 7.63 62.43 -20.87
CA THR A 604 9.03 62.01 -20.88
C THR A 604 9.20 60.57 -20.38
N SER A 605 8.58 60.21 -19.25
CA SER A 605 8.63 58.86 -18.68
C SER A 605 7.94 57.84 -19.59
N LYS A 606 6.80 58.21 -20.18
CA LYS A 606 6.09 57.37 -21.16
C LYS A 606 6.93 57.11 -22.40
N LYS A 607 7.53 58.15 -23.00
CA LYS A 607 8.40 58.00 -24.17
C LYS A 607 9.64 57.15 -23.87
N LEU A 608 10.29 57.36 -22.73
CA LEU A 608 11.45 56.56 -22.31
C LEU A 608 11.07 55.08 -22.07
N TYR A 609 9.91 54.83 -21.47
CA TYR A 609 9.39 53.48 -21.29
C TYR A 609 9.05 52.79 -22.63
N ASP A 610 8.35 53.50 -23.52
CA ASP A 610 7.99 52.97 -24.85
C ASP A 610 9.26 52.64 -25.67
N ILE A 611 10.31 53.46 -25.54
CA ILE A 611 11.62 53.20 -26.15
C ILE A 611 12.32 52.01 -25.47
N TYR A 612 12.31 51.92 -24.13
CA TYR A 612 12.89 50.81 -23.38
C TYR A 612 12.29 49.46 -23.78
N ILE A 613 10.95 49.36 -23.77
CA ILE A 613 10.22 48.15 -24.14
C ILE A 613 10.46 47.80 -25.62
N SER A 614 10.40 48.79 -26.51
CA SER A 614 10.69 48.58 -27.93
C SER A 614 12.12 48.03 -28.14
N THR A 615 13.10 48.58 -27.41
CA THR A 615 14.50 48.16 -27.52
C THR A 615 14.71 46.77 -26.96
N LEU A 616 14.13 46.46 -25.79
CA LEU A 616 14.16 45.13 -25.18
C LEU A 616 13.54 44.09 -26.11
N PHE A 617 12.40 44.39 -26.73
CA PHE A 617 11.71 43.51 -27.68
C PHE A 617 12.59 43.16 -28.89
N VAL A 618 13.24 44.16 -29.50
CA VAL A 618 14.12 43.90 -30.65
C VAL A 618 15.32 43.04 -30.23
N CYS A 619 15.88 43.28 -29.04
CA CYS A 619 17.00 42.48 -28.53
C CYS A 619 16.61 41.04 -28.23
N VAL A 620 15.44 40.82 -27.62
CA VAL A 620 14.90 39.47 -27.37
C VAL A 620 14.71 38.73 -28.69
N LYS A 621 14.07 39.39 -29.66
CA LYS A 621 13.80 38.81 -30.98
C LYS A 621 15.09 38.42 -31.70
N ALA A 622 16.11 39.28 -31.66
CA ALA A 622 17.42 39.01 -32.25
C ALA A 622 18.12 37.81 -31.59
N LYS A 623 18.19 37.76 -30.25
CA LYS A 623 18.86 36.68 -29.50
C LYS A 623 18.18 35.32 -29.71
N ILE A 624 16.85 35.29 -29.71
CA ILE A 624 16.09 34.06 -29.99
C ILE A 624 16.28 33.65 -31.45
N LYS A 625 16.19 34.57 -32.43
CA LYS A 625 16.40 34.23 -33.85
C LYS A 625 17.80 33.69 -34.14
N GLN A 626 18.82 34.16 -33.42
CA GLN A 626 20.18 33.65 -33.52
C GLN A 626 20.29 32.20 -32.99
N SER A 627 19.59 31.88 -31.90
CA SER A 627 19.66 30.56 -31.26
C SER A 627 18.69 29.54 -31.87
N ARG A 628 17.56 30.02 -32.38
CA ARG A 628 16.40 29.25 -32.89
C ARG A 628 15.80 29.99 -34.10
N PRO A 629 16.42 29.89 -35.30
CA PRO A 629 15.95 30.58 -36.50
C PRO A 629 14.58 30.07 -36.97
N ASP A 630 14.20 28.86 -36.56
CA ASP A 630 12.93 28.18 -36.83
C ASP A 630 11.72 28.83 -36.14
N ILE A 631 11.93 29.67 -35.11
CA ILE A 631 10.85 30.30 -34.35
C ILE A 631 10.29 31.51 -35.10
N THR A 632 8.97 31.58 -35.22
CA THR A 632 8.24 32.71 -35.81
C THR A 632 7.73 33.65 -34.71
N PHE A 633 7.85 34.96 -34.92
CA PHE A 633 7.34 35.98 -34.00
C PHE A 633 6.06 36.58 -34.55
N TYR A 634 5.05 36.71 -33.69
CA TYR A 634 3.73 37.22 -34.06
C TYR A 634 3.43 38.53 -33.32
N SER A 635 2.68 39.42 -33.98
CA SER A 635 2.21 40.68 -33.41
C SER A 635 1.05 40.51 -32.44
N ASP A 636 0.28 39.44 -32.63
CA ASP A 636 -1.01 39.23 -31.99
C ASP A 636 -1.05 37.80 -31.41
N PRO A 637 -1.81 37.57 -30.32
CA PRO A 637 -1.96 36.24 -29.75
C PRO A 637 -2.57 35.26 -30.74
N ILE A 638 -2.27 33.99 -30.57
CA ILE A 638 -2.71 32.93 -31.48
C ILE A 638 -3.50 31.88 -30.70
N ASP A 639 -4.60 31.39 -31.30
CA ASP A 639 -5.44 30.33 -30.74
C ASP A 639 -4.84 28.92 -30.93
N GLU A 640 -5.55 27.90 -30.44
CA GLU A 640 -5.14 26.49 -30.56
C GLU A 640 -5.05 26.00 -32.02
N ASN A 641 -5.69 26.71 -32.95
CA ASN A 641 -5.73 26.41 -34.38
C ASN A 641 -4.66 27.17 -35.18
N GLY A 642 -3.83 27.99 -34.54
CA GLY A 642 -2.82 28.79 -35.23
C GLY A 642 -3.39 30.06 -35.86
N LYS A 643 -4.61 30.45 -35.53
CA LYS A 643 -5.26 31.66 -36.04
C LYS A 643 -4.99 32.84 -35.11
N THR A 644 -4.69 33.99 -35.71
CA THR A 644 -4.52 35.24 -34.99
C THR A 644 -5.81 35.63 -34.26
N ILE A 645 -5.71 35.81 -32.95
CA ILE A 645 -6.74 36.37 -32.07
C ILE A 645 -6.52 37.88 -32.03
N SER A 646 -7.46 38.65 -32.57
CA SER A 646 -7.50 40.09 -32.37
C SER A 646 -7.92 40.36 -30.92
N VAL A 647 -7.01 40.90 -30.11
CA VAL A 647 -7.30 41.35 -28.74
C VAL A 647 -7.86 42.77 -28.81
N PHE A 648 -9.14 42.92 -28.50
CA PHE A 648 -9.76 44.20 -28.14
C PHE A 648 -10.47 44.08 -26.81
#